data_AF-A0A9D4Q0E0-F1
#
_entry.id   AF-A0A9D4Q0E0-F1
#
_cell.length_a   1.000
_cell.length_b   1.000
_cell.length_c   1.000
_cell.angle_alpha   90.00
_cell.angle_beta   90.00
_cell.angle_gamma   90.00
#
_symmetry.space_group_name_H-M   'P 1'
#
loop_
_entity.id
_entity.type
_entity.pdbx_description
1 polymer ?
#
loop_
_entity_poly.entity_id
_entity_poly.type
_entity_poly.pdbx_seq_one_letter_code
_entity_poly.pdbx_strand_id
1 'polypeptide(L)'
;MRKLELAERWYGRPCCQRARLEGCRRACLQARSAEDLEPWCRRSDELDLQVCLEGRSELHCCAQAPSGQCRDACLRVLRPKDVAGDDVTGDEDAVDALLAGGCAAPGLHERLWQCLLGWRSGPSSQLLPADGAKLQCCLRAATIECQRMCLRAYGSEWETSWEAFHNRCRYQPAEAALRQCLDDVDEPCELGCGGPLSFCAHLGGRPWSLYRRCDASADRVARESARLWMRSGPPTAMDGGARREATTSPLGDCPADAWRALACTLNLRPCHATHHSSTLCREDCLALAARCKDGRQLAPLCDSLAPPGAPCFSIVGVDTQPTTTPPVAEPATQPCRSRPCGSSSICVVNRHCAPGQSCSKYRCLKGCPVGSSSGTLVPQGSPARLPRVEGGRLCWSQCRCSESGALTECLHTGCDDAAPKQCWLDGRSRSPGSRFLVHGCLRCRCDSNGHISCTRKAHNCLLHDAPCGCRPEDDDDEGEVCGADGRTHRSPCLARCAGLTHGQWEPGPCHQTDPCARRPCPAGAPVCVAWKHACLGPCKQFICIGNATGGDCRGSGPVCDTEGREHPNMCTLMSKHDGDPKSWLAHLGPCEPGCRVRGPVCGIDGETYPSECAAWAQRVLVDYRGPCLHRHGKEGCDQVRCPLMPPGGCQALLARLPGTCCPHCGWGLRLVLGRPWRNGSSDQKEERPLSELLWWLRTQLSSTQCDLFGHLDPALPDFLVLLVVPTSWPASWTLCRAEAQRLDALVRVRSPALFSLLPMEAVAGSAGLLDETVEHASSAPGAGRLSTHASFLTLLLLSLLLAAASCPAPLFGLQFVVELAVVYRQLSVSALRLTSLEGTVGYRRTISDQVR
;
A
#
# COMPACT_ATOMS: atom_id res chain seq x y z
N MET A 1 48.86 -28.91 -36.06
CA MET A 1 48.44 -29.71 -34.89
C MET A 1 47.42 -28.97 -34.02
N ARG A 2 47.78 -27.92 -33.24
CA ARG A 2 46.82 -27.16 -32.39
C ARG A 2 45.53 -26.65 -33.08
N LYS A 3 45.59 -26.28 -34.37
CA LYS A 3 44.43 -25.78 -35.14
C LYS A 3 43.41 -26.85 -35.54
N LEU A 4 43.77 -28.14 -35.54
CA LEU A 4 42.87 -29.28 -35.83
C LEU A 4 42.17 -29.76 -34.56
N GLU A 5 42.87 -29.77 -33.42
CA GLU A 5 42.29 -30.13 -32.11
C GLU A 5 41.17 -29.18 -31.63
N LEU A 6 41.25 -27.90 -31.99
CA LEU A 6 40.21 -26.91 -31.67
C LEU A 6 38.96 -27.05 -32.55
N ALA A 7 39.12 -27.55 -33.78
CA ALA A 7 38.01 -27.78 -34.67
C ALA A 7 37.13 -28.87 -34.07
N GLU A 8 37.67 -30.06 -33.74
CA GLU A 8 36.96 -31.22 -33.16
C GLU A 8 36.14 -30.93 -31.89
N ARG A 9 36.40 -29.81 -31.21
CA ARG A 9 35.81 -29.44 -29.92
C ARG A 9 34.59 -28.52 -30.02
N TRP A 10 34.14 -28.15 -31.22
CA TRP A 10 32.98 -27.29 -31.40
C TRP A 10 31.65 -28.03 -31.14
N TYR A 11 30.83 -27.49 -30.22
CA TYR A 11 29.58 -28.10 -29.74
C TYR A 11 28.53 -28.30 -30.84
N GLY A 12 28.60 -27.50 -31.92
CA GLY A 12 27.67 -27.55 -33.05
C GLY A 12 27.94 -28.68 -34.04
N ARG A 13 29.06 -29.40 -33.92
CA ARG A 13 29.43 -30.48 -34.87
C ARG A 13 28.38 -31.57 -35.06
N PRO A 14 27.74 -32.11 -34.00
CA PRO A 14 26.70 -33.12 -34.17
C PRO A 14 25.50 -32.60 -34.98
N CYS A 15 25.26 -31.28 -34.95
CA CYS A 15 24.19 -30.65 -35.71
C CYS A 15 24.51 -30.51 -37.20
N CYS A 16 25.77 -30.60 -37.62
CA CYS A 16 26.15 -30.43 -39.03
C CYS A 16 25.49 -31.44 -39.97
N GLN A 17 25.14 -32.63 -39.49
CA GLN A 17 24.40 -33.62 -40.29
C GLN A 17 22.97 -33.15 -40.63
N ARG A 18 22.41 -32.22 -39.85
CA ARG A 18 21.11 -31.60 -40.07
C ARG A 18 21.16 -30.42 -41.04
N ALA A 19 22.34 -30.03 -41.53
CA ALA A 19 22.48 -29.01 -42.55
C ALA A 19 21.95 -29.53 -43.90
N ARG A 20 21.00 -28.82 -44.51
CA ARG A 20 20.31 -29.15 -45.75
C ARG A 20 21.20 -28.94 -46.98
N LEU A 21 21.98 -27.86 -47.03
CA LEU A 21 22.89 -27.54 -48.13
C LEU A 21 24.27 -28.17 -47.91
N GLU A 22 24.82 -28.77 -48.95
CA GLU A 22 26.12 -29.47 -48.89
C GLU A 22 27.31 -28.52 -48.68
N GLY A 23 27.17 -27.26 -49.13
CA GLY A 23 28.12 -26.18 -48.86
C GLY A 23 28.13 -25.77 -47.39
N CYS A 24 26.95 -25.53 -46.82
CA CYS A 24 26.79 -25.25 -45.39
C CYS A 24 27.23 -26.44 -44.52
N ARG A 25 26.90 -27.68 -44.91
CA ARG A 25 27.33 -28.90 -44.21
C ARG A 25 28.85 -29.01 -44.12
N ARG A 26 29.57 -28.75 -45.22
CA ARG A 26 31.05 -28.74 -45.24
C ARG A 26 31.63 -27.60 -44.41
N ALA A 27 31.07 -26.39 -44.51
CA ALA A 27 31.47 -25.26 -43.68
C ALA A 27 31.25 -25.57 -42.18
N CYS A 28 30.13 -26.18 -41.84
CA CYS A 28 29.80 -26.61 -40.49
C CYS A 28 30.78 -27.64 -39.94
N LEU A 29 31.14 -28.68 -40.72
CA LEU A 29 32.15 -29.66 -40.30
C LEU A 29 33.54 -29.03 -40.08
N GLN A 30 33.79 -27.84 -40.62
CA GLN A 30 35.05 -27.11 -40.46
C GLN A 30 34.97 -25.95 -39.46
N ALA A 31 33.76 -25.59 -39.02
CA ALA A 31 33.50 -24.47 -38.12
C ALA A 31 34.04 -24.72 -36.70
N ARG A 32 34.38 -23.61 -36.03
CA ARG A 32 34.92 -23.54 -34.67
C ARG A 32 33.98 -22.81 -33.73
N SER A 33 33.14 -21.94 -34.26
CA SER A 33 32.03 -21.29 -33.58
C SER A 33 30.79 -21.23 -34.49
N ALA A 34 29.64 -20.86 -33.92
CA ALA A 34 28.43 -20.63 -34.72
C ALA A 34 28.56 -19.42 -35.67
N GLU A 35 29.45 -18.47 -35.37
CA GLU A 35 29.70 -17.27 -36.17
C GLU A 35 30.41 -17.61 -37.50
N ASP A 36 31.24 -18.66 -37.53
CA ASP A 36 31.90 -19.16 -38.75
C ASP A 36 30.89 -19.65 -39.81
N LEU A 37 29.63 -19.89 -39.42
CA LEU A 37 28.56 -20.36 -40.30
C LEU A 37 27.83 -19.22 -41.01
N GLU A 38 27.82 -18.01 -40.47
CA GLU A 38 27.05 -16.88 -41.02
C GLU A 38 27.34 -16.59 -42.51
N PRO A 39 28.57 -16.72 -43.04
CA PRO A 39 28.85 -16.49 -44.45
C PRO A 39 28.35 -17.61 -45.39
N TRP A 40 28.08 -18.80 -44.85
CA TRP A 40 27.88 -20.03 -45.64
C TRP A 40 26.52 -20.70 -45.39
N CYS A 41 25.85 -20.36 -44.29
CA CYS A 41 24.64 -21.02 -43.78
C CYS A 41 23.58 -19.96 -43.45
N ARG A 42 22.73 -19.61 -44.42
CA ARG A 42 21.64 -18.65 -44.19
C ARG A 42 20.55 -19.28 -43.31
N ARG A 43 20.14 -18.59 -42.23
CA ARG A 43 19.17 -19.10 -41.24
C ARG A 43 17.85 -19.62 -41.84
N SER A 44 17.34 -18.96 -42.88
CA SER A 44 16.09 -19.35 -43.56
C SER A 44 16.17 -20.69 -44.30
N ASP A 45 17.37 -21.09 -44.71
CA ASP A 45 17.60 -22.22 -45.60
C ASP A 45 18.01 -23.48 -44.82
N GLU A 46 18.37 -23.29 -43.54
CA GLU A 46 19.03 -24.27 -42.66
C GLU A 46 18.31 -24.40 -41.30
N LEU A 47 16.98 -24.46 -41.31
CA LEU A 47 16.14 -24.40 -40.11
C LEU A 47 16.45 -25.51 -39.09
N ASP A 48 16.63 -26.76 -39.55
CA ASP A 48 16.91 -27.92 -38.69
C ASP A 48 18.32 -27.88 -38.07
N LEU A 49 19.27 -27.30 -38.78
CA LEU A 49 20.61 -27.01 -38.26
C LEU A 49 20.53 -25.94 -37.16
N GLN A 50 19.79 -24.85 -37.40
CA GLN A 50 19.65 -23.74 -36.45
C GLN A 50 18.92 -24.19 -35.17
N VAL A 51 17.81 -24.93 -35.29
CA VAL A 51 17.09 -25.48 -34.12
C VAL A 51 17.99 -26.38 -33.28
N CYS A 52 18.84 -27.19 -33.92
CA CYS A 52 19.80 -28.04 -33.22
C CYS A 52 20.91 -27.23 -32.51
N LEU A 53 21.41 -26.16 -33.15
CA LEU A 53 22.43 -25.27 -32.57
C LEU A 53 21.87 -24.46 -31.40
N GLU A 54 20.65 -23.93 -31.52
CA GLU A 54 19.97 -23.15 -30.49
C GLU A 54 19.61 -24.02 -29.27
N GLY A 55 19.13 -25.24 -29.49
CA GLY A 55 18.88 -26.23 -28.43
C GLY A 55 20.14 -26.77 -27.75
N ARG A 56 21.32 -26.36 -28.23
CA ARG A 56 22.64 -26.69 -27.68
C ARG A 56 23.44 -25.44 -27.33
N SER A 57 22.79 -24.28 -27.31
CA SER A 57 23.45 -22.99 -27.13
C SER A 57 24.31 -22.98 -25.87
N GLU A 58 23.82 -23.43 -24.72
CA GLU A 58 24.56 -23.40 -23.43
C GLU A 58 25.85 -24.25 -23.40
N LEU A 59 26.01 -25.23 -24.30
CA LEU A 59 27.24 -26.04 -24.40
C LEU A 59 28.46 -25.21 -24.84
N HIS A 60 28.25 -24.02 -25.44
CA HIS A 60 29.35 -23.10 -25.75
C HIS A 60 30.07 -22.61 -24.50
N CYS A 61 29.38 -22.54 -23.36
CA CYS A 61 29.96 -22.10 -22.10
C CYS A 61 30.95 -23.12 -21.53
N CYS A 62 30.77 -24.42 -21.79
CA CYS A 62 31.71 -25.46 -21.36
C CYS A 62 33.13 -25.25 -21.92
N ALA A 63 33.28 -24.54 -23.04
CA ALA A 63 34.61 -24.19 -23.57
C ALA A 63 35.39 -23.24 -22.65
N GLN A 64 34.69 -22.50 -21.77
CA GLN A 64 35.27 -21.58 -20.77
C GLN A 64 35.61 -22.27 -19.44
N ALA A 65 35.46 -23.59 -19.36
CA ALA A 65 35.79 -24.36 -18.18
C ALA A 65 37.31 -24.30 -17.84
N PRO A 66 37.66 -24.22 -16.55
CA PRO A 66 39.04 -24.02 -16.10
C PRO A 66 39.95 -25.24 -16.34
N SER A 67 39.39 -26.43 -16.54
CA SER A 67 40.14 -27.68 -16.77
C SER A 67 39.45 -28.56 -17.83
N GLY A 68 40.23 -29.44 -18.47
CA GLY A 68 39.68 -30.44 -19.40
C GLY A 68 38.67 -31.37 -18.74
N GLN A 69 38.89 -31.72 -17.46
CA GLN A 69 38.02 -32.59 -16.67
C GLN A 69 36.66 -31.92 -16.37
N CYS A 70 36.68 -30.65 -15.95
CA CYS A 70 35.47 -29.86 -15.75
C CYS A 70 34.70 -29.64 -17.07
N ARG A 71 35.42 -29.38 -18.16
CA ARG A 71 34.80 -29.25 -19.49
C ARG A 71 34.05 -30.53 -19.89
N ASP A 72 34.68 -31.69 -19.70
CA ASP A 72 34.09 -32.97 -20.11
C ASP A 72 32.93 -33.37 -19.19
N ALA A 73 32.94 -32.94 -17.93
CA ALA A 73 31.78 -33.03 -17.05
C ALA A 73 30.64 -32.09 -17.52
N CYS A 74 30.97 -30.84 -17.85
CA CYS A 74 30.01 -29.85 -18.35
C CYS A 74 29.31 -30.28 -19.64
N LEU A 75 30.07 -30.79 -20.61
CA LEU A 75 29.52 -31.30 -21.86
C LEU A 75 28.64 -32.55 -21.66
N ARG A 76 28.84 -33.29 -20.56
CA ARG A 76 28.07 -34.49 -20.24
C ARG A 76 26.78 -34.14 -19.51
N VAL A 77 26.85 -33.21 -18.56
CA VAL A 77 25.71 -32.72 -17.77
C VAL A 77 24.74 -31.93 -18.65
N LEU A 78 25.25 -31.06 -19.52
CA LEU A 78 24.43 -30.16 -20.36
C LEU A 78 24.07 -30.76 -21.73
N ARG A 79 24.34 -32.05 -21.97
CA ARG A 79 23.95 -32.72 -23.22
C ARG A 79 22.44 -33.00 -23.17
N PRO A 80 21.64 -32.51 -24.13
CA PRO A 80 20.25 -32.94 -24.24
C PRO A 80 20.19 -34.46 -24.47
N LYS A 81 19.45 -35.19 -23.64
CA LYS A 81 19.15 -36.61 -23.90
C LYS A 81 18.24 -36.69 -25.13
N ASP A 82 18.67 -37.41 -26.17
CA ASP A 82 17.80 -37.75 -27.29
C ASP A 82 16.72 -38.74 -26.81
N VAL A 83 15.49 -38.53 -27.29
CA VAL A 83 14.23 -39.15 -26.86
C VAL A 83 14.27 -40.69 -26.80
N ALA A 84 14.08 -41.27 -25.60
CA ALA A 84 13.13 -42.34 -25.27
C ALA A 84 13.43 -42.95 -23.87
N GLY A 85 12.49 -42.78 -22.93
CA GLY A 85 12.26 -43.63 -21.76
C GLY A 85 13.37 -43.82 -20.74
N ASP A 86 13.40 -42.98 -19.70
CA ASP A 86 13.39 -43.38 -18.27
C ASP A 86 13.61 -42.14 -17.37
N ASP A 87 12.99 -42.24 -16.19
CA ASP A 87 12.78 -41.24 -15.14
C ASP A 87 14.10 -40.78 -14.43
N VAL A 88 14.02 -39.65 -13.68
CA VAL A 88 15.01 -39.15 -12.67
C VAL A 88 16.22 -38.37 -13.31
N THR A 89 16.55 -37.07 -13.09
CA THR A 89 16.39 -36.05 -12.03
C THR A 89 16.34 -34.59 -12.57
N GLY A 90 15.94 -33.64 -11.71
CA GLY A 90 15.79 -32.20 -12.01
C GLY A 90 17.07 -31.34 -11.84
N ASP A 91 16.94 -30.05 -12.16
CA ASP A 91 18.01 -29.04 -12.27
C ASP A 91 18.91 -28.86 -11.03
N GLU A 92 18.53 -29.40 -9.86
CA GLU A 92 19.37 -29.40 -8.64
C GLU A 92 20.58 -30.35 -8.74
N ASP A 93 20.60 -31.29 -9.68
CA ASP A 93 21.69 -32.26 -9.82
C ASP A 93 22.81 -31.83 -10.78
N ALA A 94 22.57 -30.81 -11.61
CA ALA A 94 23.52 -30.39 -12.63
C ALA A 94 24.74 -29.69 -12.04
N VAL A 95 24.54 -28.86 -11.01
CA VAL A 95 25.63 -28.15 -10.32
C VAL A 95 26.49 -29.14 -9.54
N ASP A 96 25.89 -30.05 -8.79
CA ASP A 96 26.63 -31.08 -8.04
C ASP A 96 27.40 -32.03 -8.96
N ALA A 97 26.82 -32.40 -10.12
CA ALA A 97 27.51 -33.20 -11.12
C ALA A 97 28.70 -32.46 -11.78
N LEU A 98 28.61 -31.14 -11.95
CA LEU A 98 29.72 -30.28 -12.40
C LEU A 98 30.82 -30.19 -11.35
N LEU A 99 30.47 -29.99 -10.08
CA LEU A 99 31.42 -29.95 -8.97
C LEU A 99 32.14 -31.30 -8.78
N ALA A 100 31.40 -32.40 -8.80
CA ALA A 100 31.95 -33.76 -8.79
C ALA A 100 32.83 -34.05 -10.02
N GLY A 101 32.53 -33.37 -11.14
CA GLY A 101 33.32 -33.37 -12.37
C GLY A 101 34.58 -32.52 -12.35
N GLY A 102 34.91 -31.89 -11.22
CA GLY A 102 36.10 -31.06 -11.04
C GLY A 102 35.94 -29.60 -11.49
N CYS A 103 34.71 -29.10 -11.63
CA CYS A 103 34.44 -27.68 -11.80
C CYS A 103 34.51 -26.94 -10.46
N ALA A 104 34.95 -25.68 -10.48
CA ALA A 104 34.92 -24.81 -9.32
C ALA A 104 33.46 -24.43 -8.95
N ALA A 105 33.24 -24.08 -7.69
CA ALA A 105 31.95 -23.59 -7.20
C ALA A 105 31.44 -22.40 -8.04
N PRO A 106 30.11 -22.26 -8.22
CA PRO A 106 29.53 -21.10 -8.90
C PRO A 106 30.04 -19.81 -8.26
N GLY A 107 30.70 -18.96 -9.06
CA GLY A 107 31.32 -17.73 -8.57
C GLY A 107 31.36 -16.65 -9.63
N LEU A 108 31.20 -15.40 -9.19
CA LEU A 108 31.20 -14.18 -10.01
C LEU A 108 32.47 -13.98 -10.87
N HIS A 109 33.55 -14.70 -10.60
CA HIS A 109 34.85 -14.57 -11.30
C HIS A 109 35.13 -15.73 -12.27
N GLU A 110 34.27 -16.75 -12.29
CA GLU A 110 34.45 -17.96 -13.10
C GLU A 110 33.73 -17.82 -14.44
N ARG A 111 34.51 -17.82 -15.54
CA ARG A 111 34.00 -17.52 -16.88
C ARG A 111 32.97 -18.54 -17.41
N LEU A 112 33.06 -19.78 -16.94
CA LEU A 112 32.07 -20.82 -17.20
C LEU A 112 30.70 -20.43 -16.64
N TRP A 113 30.66 -20.02 -15.36
CA TRP A 113 29.43 -19.69 -14.65
C TRP A 113 28.84 -18.35 -15.10
N GLN A 114 29.68 -17.35 -15.39
CA GLN A 114 29.23 -16.08 -16.00
C GLN A 114 28.48 -16.30 -17.32
N CYS A 115 28.97 -17.24 -18.13
CA CYS A 115 28.37 -17.60 -19.41
C CYS A 115 27.06 -18.38 -19.22
N LEU A 116 27.03 -19.40 -18.35
CA LEU A 116 25.84 -20.22 -18.09
C LEU A 116 24.70 -19.41 -17.45
N LEU A 117 25.02 -18.45 -16.57
CA LEU A 117 24.04 -17.64 -15.85
C LEU A 117 23.62 -16.36 -16.61
N GLY A 118 24.14 -16.14 -17.82
CA GLY A 118 23.70 -15.05 -18.69
C GLY A 118 24.06 -13.63 -18.24
N TRP A 119 25.08 -13.44 -17.39
CA TRP A 119 25.57 -12.10 -17.02
C TRP A 119 26.25 -11.44 -18.22
N ARG A 120 25.47 -10.70 -19.03
CA ARG A 120 26.00 -9.83 -20.09
C ARG A 120 26.37 -8.48 -19.49
N SER A 121 27.65 -8.14 -19.58
CA SER A 121 28.18 -6.82 -19.25
C SER A 121 27.67 -5.78 -20.27
N GLY A 122 26.64 -5.01 -19.91
CA GLY A 122 26.26 -3.76 -20.57
C GLY A 122 26.91 -2.56 -19.87
N PRO A 123 27.24 -1.46 -20.59
CA PRO A 123 27.90 -0.31 -20.00
C PRO A 123 26.91 0.49 -19.13
N SER A 124 27.35 0.81 -17.91
CA SER A 124 26.62 1.48 -16.82
C SER A 124 25.67 0.59 -15.98
N SER A 125 26.20 -0.52 -15.48
CA SER A 125 25.61 -1.23 -14.33
C SER A 125 25.88 -0.41 -13.07
N GLN A 126 24.96 0.47 -12.72
CA GLN A 126 24.83 0.89 -11.32
C GLN A 126 24.64 -0.40 -10.50
N LEU A 127 25.60 -0.77 -9.63
CA LEU A 127 25.52 -1.99 -8.83
C LEU A 127 24.18 -2.03 -8.10
N LEU A 128 23.28 -2.91 -8.55
CA LEU A 128 22.05 -3.21 -7.82
C LEU A 128 22.45 -3.87 -6.49
N PRO A 129 21.74 -3.57 -5.39
CA PRO A 129 21.91 -4.33 -4.16
C PRO A 129 21.51 -5.79 -4.39
N ALA A 130 22.00 -6.71 -3.55
CA ALA A 130 21.60 -8.11 -3.56
C ALA A 130 20.08 -8.22 -3.35
N ASP A 131 19.59 -7.67 -2.24
CA ASP A 131 18.16 -7.59 -1.98
C ASP A 131 17.78 -6.19 -1.49
N GLY A 132 17.40 -5.33 -2.45
CA GLY A 132 17.02 -3.96 -2.16
C GLY A 132 15.73 -3.84 -1.35
N ALA A 133 14.86 -4.84 -1.29
CA ALA A 133 13.71 -4.79 -0.38
C ALA A 133 14.14 -5.03 1.07
N LYS A 134 14.98 -6.04 1.31
CA LYS A 134 15.54 -6.31 2.65
C LYS A 134 16.50 -5.23 3.12
N LEU A 135 17.24 -4.60 2.20
CA LEU A 135 18.15 -3.51 2.52
C LEU A 135 17.41 -2.30 3.16
N GLN A 136 16.15 -2.04 2.78
CA GLN A 136 15.32 -1.00 3.42
C GLN A 136 15.00 -1.30 4.89
N CYS A 137 15.08 -2.56 5.30
CA CYS A 137 14.84 -2.96 6.69
C CYS A 137 16.03 -2.66 7.60
N CYS A 138 17.25 -2.54 7.08
CA CYS A 138 18.47 -2.47 7.89
C CYS A 138 18.53 -1.27 8.85
N LEU A 139 17.91 -0.14 8.49
CA LEU A 139 17.82 1.03 9.38
C LEU A 139 16.90 0.82 10.60
N ARG A 140 16.18 -0.30 10.67
CA ARG A 140 15.37 -0.68 11.83
C ARG A 140 16.13 -1.49 12.86
N ALA A 141 17.40 -1.78 12.59
CA ALA A 141 18.25 -2.44 13.56
C ALA A 141 18.33 -1.57 14.83
N ALA A 142 18.18 -2.20 15.99
CA ALA A 142 18.32 -1.55 17.27
C ALA A 142 19.79 -1.26 17.59
N THR A 143 20.70 -2.13 17.13
CA THR A 143 22.14 -1.98 17.32
C THR A 143 22.86 -1.58 16.04
N ILE A 144 23.88 -0.73 16.17
CA ILE A 144 24.72 -0.28 15.05
C ILE A 144 25.51 -1.47 14.45
N GLU A 145 25.86 -2.47 15.26
CA GLU A 145 26.53 -3.69 14.79
C GLU A 145 25.64 -4.46 13.81
N CYS A 146 24.40 -4.80 14.20
CA CYS A 146 23.47 -5.49 13.33
C CYS A 146 23.02 -4.65 12.15
N GLN A 147 22.92 -3.33 12.31
CA GLN A 147 22.69 -2.41 11.19
C GLN A 147 23.77 -2.55 10.12
N ARG A 148 25.05 -2.48 10.50
CA ARG A 148 26.18 -2.57 9.57
C ARG A 148 26.29 -3.94 8.91
N MET A 149 26.11 -5.02 9.68
CA MET A 149 26.10 -6.38 9.15
C MET A 149 24.95 -6.57 8.15
N CYS A 150 23.75 -6.07 8.45
CA CYS A 150 22.61 -6.10 7.56
C CYS A 150 22.87 -5.34 6.25
N LEU A 151 23.42 -4.11 6.33
CA LEU A 151 23.72 -3.29 5.16
C LEU A 151 24.73 -3.97 4.23
N ARG A 152 25.71 -4.71 4.76
CA ARG A 152 26.65 -5.50 3.95
C ARG A 152 25.96 -6.73 3.35
N ALA A 153 25.21 -7.47 4.17
CA ALA A 153 24.52 -8.69 3.75
C ALA A 153 23.58 -8.41 2.58
N TYR A 154 22.70 -7.40 2.66
CA TYR A 154 21.73 -7.13 1.61
C TYR A 154 22.20 -6.07 0.60
N GLY A 155 23.39 -5.50 0.80
CA GLY A 155 24.07 -4.58 -0.13
C GLY A 155 24.75 -5.34 -1.27
N SER A 156 25.99 -5.00 -1.59
CA SER A 156 26.76 -5.66 -2.67
C SER A 156 27.59 -6.87 -2.19
N GLU A 157 27.69 -7.12 -0.88
CA GLU A 157 28.60 -8.12 -0.26
C GLU A 157 27.84 -9.32 0.30
N TRP A 158 26.73 -9.72 -0.33
CA TRP A 158 25.84 -10.80 0.15
C TRP A 158 26.57 -12.12 0.44
N GLU A 159 27.37 -12.61 -0.52
CA GLU A 159 28.00 -13.93 -0.47
C GLU A 159 28.90 -14.13 0.75
N THR A 160 29.56 -13.06 1.22
CA THR A 160 30.56 -13.14 2.30
C THR A 160 30.03 -12.72 3.66
N SER A 161 28.91 -11.99 3.72
CA SER A 161 28.46 -11.35 4.96
C SER A 161 27.11 -11.84 5.47
N TRP A 162 26.34 -12.60 4.67
CA TRP A 162 25.02 -13.09 5.06
C TRP A 162 25.05 -14.04 6.26
N GLU A 163 25.92 -15.04 6.28
CA GLU A 163 25.95 -16.04 7.36
C GLU A 163 26.26 -15.39 8.72
N ALA A 164 27.23 -14.47 8.74
CA ALA A 164 27.59 -13.73 9.93
C ALA A 164 26.41 -12.89 10.46
N PHE A 165 25.72 -12.18 9.56
CA PHE A 165 24.50 -11.45 9.90
C PHE A 165 23.38 -12.39 10.39
N HIS A 166 23.13 -13.49 9.69
CA HIS A 166 22.05 -14.42 9.99
C HIS A 166 22.21 -15.00 11.39
N ASN A 167 23.38 -15.55 11.69
CA ASN A 167 23.65 -16.19 12.97
C ASN A 167 23.69 -15.20 14.13
N ARG A 168 24.23 -13.99 13.91
CA ARG A 168 24.41 -13.01 14.97
C ARG A 168 23.20 -12.15 15.21
N CYS A 169 22.42 -11.77 14.20
CA CYS A 169 21.42 -10.70 14.29
C CYS A 169 19.98 -11.15 14.01
N ARG A 170 19.76 -12.11 13.08
CA ARG A 170 18.41 -12.49 12.63
C ARG A 170 17.50 -12.92 13.78
N TYR A 171 18.05 -13.59 14.78
CA TYR A 171 17.31 -14.16 15.90
C TYR A 171 17.48 -13.41 17.22
N GLN A 172 18.27 -12.32 17.25
CA GLN A 172 18.43 -11.55 18.48
C GLN A 172 17.12 -10.88 18.90
N PRO A 173 16.67 -11.06 20.16
CA PRO A 173 15.44 -10.44 20.65
C PRO A 173 15.45 -8.91 20.60
N ALA A 174 16.63 -8.29 20.77
CA ALA A 174 16.81 -6.84 20.67
C ALA A 174 16.52 -6.31 19.25
N GLU A 175 16.71 -7.15 18.23
CA GLU A 175 16.55 -6.81 16.82
C GLU A 175 15.14 -7.13 16.28
N ALA A 176 14.13 -7.16 17.15
CA ALA A 176 12.76 -7.55 16.79
C ALA A 176 12.16 -6.69 15.65
N ALA A 177 12.44 -5.39 15.62
CA ALA A 177 11.94 -4.48 14.57
C ALA A 177 12.58 -4.75 13.19
N LEU A 178 13.87 -5.06 13.16
CA LEU A 178 14.58 -5.51 11.95
C LEU A 178 14.04 -6.86 11.48
N ARG A 179 13.96 -7.84 12.39
CA ARG A 179 13.46 -9.20 12.11
C ARG A 179 12.05 -9.17 11.53
N GLN A 180 11.16 -8.37 12.13
CA GLN A 180 9.79 -8.20 11.67
C GLN A 180 9.71 -7.64 10.25
N CYS A 181 10.56 -6.66 9.90
CA CYS A 181 10.59 -6.10 8.56
C CYS A 181 11.10 -7.12 7.53
N LEU A 182 12.15 -7.87 7.85
CA LEU A 182 12.66 -8.92 6.98
C LEU A 182 11.61 -10.02 6.75
N ASP A 183 10.88 -10.41 7.79
CA ASP A 183 9.76 -11.34 7.67
C ASP A 183 8.65 -10.80 6.77
N ASP A 184 8.36 -9.50 6.82
CA ASP A 184 7.36 -8.85 5.94
C ASP A 184 7.78 -8.85 4.46
N VAL A 185 9.08 -8.87 4.17
CA VAL A 185 9.61 -8.99 2.81
C VAL A 185 9.56 -10.45 2.33
N ASP A 186 9.98 -11.39 3.18
CA ASP A 186 10.01 -12.82 2.84
C ASP A 186 8.59 -13.40 2.69
N GLU A 187 7.71 -13.11 3.66
CA GLU A 187 6.37 -13.68 3.77
C GLU A 187 5.37 -12.61 4.28
N PRO A 188 4.81 -11.77 3.39
CA PRO A 188 3.91 -10.70 3.78
C PRO A 188 2.62 -11.23 4.42
N CYS A 189 2.02 -10.43 5.31
CA CYS A 189 0.72 -10.76 5.89
C CYS A 189 -0.41 -10.64 4.86
N GLU A 190 -1.14 -11.73 4.64
CA GLU A 190 -2.25 -11.85 3.70
C GLU A 190 -3.58 -12.10 4.42
N LEU A 191 -4.68 -11.62 3.85
CA LEU A 191 -6.03 -11.76 4.40
C LEU A 191 -6.57 -13.18 4.23
N GLY A 192 -7.11 -13.77 5.28
CA GLY A 192 -7.77 -15.07 5.27
C GLY A 192 -6.83 -16.26 5.01
N CYS A 193 -7.42 -17.42 4.72
CA CYS A 193 -6.73 -18.67 4.40
C CYS A 193 -7.05 -19.14 2.99
N GLY A 194 -6.11 -19.81 2.32
CA GLY A 194 -6.22 -20.26 0.92
C GLY A 194 -7.14 -21.48 0.73
N GLY A 195 -7.97 -21.81 1.71
CA GLY A 195 -8.84 -22.98 1.73
C GLY A 195 -9.20 -23.40 3.14
N PRO A 196 -10.11 -24.38 3.30
CA PRO A 196 -10.46 -24.91 4.61
C PRO A 196 -9.25 -25.61 5.24
N LEU A 197 -8.95 -25.27 6.49
CA LEU A 197 -7.94 -25.98 7.28
C LEU A 197 -8.58 -27.16 8.00
N SER A 198 -7.80 -28.21 8.24
CA SER A 198 -8.27 -29.41 8.94
C SER A 198 -7.77 -29.47 10.38
N PHE A 199 -6.46 -29.26 10.61
CA PHE A 199 -5.86 -29.29 11.94
C PHE A 199 -5.98 -27.95 12.67
N CYS A 200 -5.80 -26.84 11.98
CA CYS A 200 -5.76 -25.49 12.55
C CYS A 200 -7.04 -24.69 12.30
N ALA A 201 -8.17 -25.35 12.01
CA ALA A 201 -9.46 -24.72 11.70
C ALA A 201 -9.92 -23.67 12.73
N HIS A 202 -9.69 -23.89 14.03
CA HIS A 202 -10.00 -22.92 15.10
C HIS A 202 -9.28 -21.56 14.96
N LEU A 203 -8.07 -21.58 14.40
CA LEU A 203 -7.28 -20.37 14.12
C LEU A 203 -7.54 -19.84 12.72
N GLY A 204 -7.74 -20.72 11.72
CA GLY A 204 -8.01 -20.33 10.33
C GLY A 204 -9.47 -19.97 10.03
N GLY A 205 -10.40 -20.23 10.96
CA GLY A 205 -11.84 -20.02 10.81
C GLY A 205 -12.30 -18.58 11.01
N ARG A 206 -11.37 -17.63 11.22
CA ARG A 206 -11.71 -16.20 11.30
C ARG A 206 -11.67 -15.59 9.89
N PRO A 207 -12.83 -15.22 9.30
CA PRO A 207 -12.83 -14.57 8.02
C PRO A 207 -12.04 -13.26 8.08
N TRP A 208 -11.19 -13.02 7.09
CA TRP A 208 -10.44 -11.76 6.88
C TRP A 208 -9.36 -11.42 7.93
N SER A 209 -8.96 -12.35 8.80
CA SER A 209 -7.77 -12.17 9.66
C SER A 209 -6.47 -12.26 8.85
N LEU A 210 -5.38 -11.68 9.33
CA LEU A 210 -4.09 -11.68 8.62
C LEU A 210 -3.22 -12.86 9.03
N TYR A 211 -2.56 -13.51 8.07
CA TYR A 211 -1.60 -14.60 8.28
C TYR A 211 -0.43 -14.46 7.31
N ARG A 212 0.78 -14.84 7.73
CA ARG A 212 1.91 -14.96 6.79
C ARG A 212 1.81 -16.24 5.96
N ARG A 213 1.34 -17.33 6.58
CA ARG A 213 1.14 -18.63 5.92
C ARG A 213 -0.19 -19.20 6.35
N CYS A 214 -1.16 -19.30 5.45
CA CYS A 214 -2.40 -19.99 5.79
C CYS A 214 -2.91 -20.81 4.61
N ASP A 215 -2.42 -22.04 4.53
CA ASP A 215 -2.70 -23.02 3.49
C ASP A 215 -2.65 -24.45 4.07
N ALA A 216 -2.97 -25.44 3.23
CA ALA A 216 -2.98 -26.85 3.61
C ALA A 216 -1.59 -27.41 3.98
N SER A 217 -0.51 -26.82 3.44
CA SER A 217 0.86 -27.24 3.78
C SER A 217 1.21 -26.82 5.20
N ALA A 218 0.95 -25.55 5.56
CA ALA A 218 1.15 -25.04 6.91
C ALA A 218 0.29 -25.81 7.94
N ASP A 219 -0.94 -26.19 7.57
CA ASP A 219 -1.82 -27.04 8.38
C ASP A 219 -1.24 -28.44 8.64
N ARG A 220 -0.61 -29.05 7.62
CA ARG A 220 0.06 -30.35 7.72
C ARG A 220 1.30 -30.26 8.61
N VAL A 221 2.16 -29.27 8.39
CA VAL A 221 3.39 -29.07 9.19
C VAL A 221 3.03 -28.78 10.66
N ALA A 222 1.97 -28.02 10.92
CA ALA A 222 1.46 -27.81 12.28
C ALA A 222 1.05 -29.12 12.96
N ARG A 223 0.34 -30.00 12.25
CA ARG A 223 -0.06 -31.31 12.77
C ARG A 223 1.14 -32.19 13.11
N GLU A 224 2.14 -32.24 12.23
CA GLU A 224 3.36 -33.02 12.43
C GLU A 224 4.19 -32.47 13.61
N SER A 225 4.34 -31.14 13.68
CA SER A 225 5.02 -30.45 14.79
C SER A 225 4.38 -30.76 16.14
N ALA A 226 3.04 -30.64 16.24
CA ALA A 226 2.32 -30.94 17.47
C ALA A 226 2.51 -32.39 17.93
N ARG A 227 2.47 -33.35 16.99
CA ARG A 227 2.70 -34.78 17.29
C ARG A 227 4.12 -35.05 17.77
N LEU A 228 5.12 -34.35 17.21
CA LEU A 228 6.51 -34.48 17.64
C LEU A 228 6.68 -33.90 19.05
N TRP A 229 6.15 -32.71 19.31
CA TRP A 229 6.33 -32.02 20.60
C TRP A 229 5.60 -32.69 21.75
N MET A 230 4.49 -33.39 21.47
CA MET A 230 3.84 -34.27 22.46
C MET A 230 4.78 -35.40 22.95
N ARG A 231 5.77 -35.81 22.15
CA ARG A 231 6.71 -36.90 22.51
C ARG A 231 8.03 -36.39 23.07
N SER A 232 8.55 -35.29 22.53
CA SER A 232 9.93 -34.83 22.80
C SER A 232 10.03 -33.37 23.26
N GLY A 233 8.90 -32.67 23.43
CA GLY A 233 8.88 -31.22 23.62
C GLY A 233 9.18 -30.43 22.33
N PRO A 234 8.96 -29.11 22.32
CA PRO A 234 9.33 -28.24 21.22
C PRO A 234 10.86 -28.11 21.17
N PRO A 235 11.45 -27.90 19.98
CA PRO A 235 12.85 -27.53 19.92
C PRO A 235 13.05 -26.26 20.76
N THR A 236 13.90 -26.34 21.79
CA THR A 236 14.35 -25.14 22.51
C THR A 236 14.93 -24.18 21.51
N ALA A 237 14.60 -22.89 21.68
CA ALA A 237 14.92 -21.79 20.79
C ALA A 237 16.26 -21.94 20.07
N MET A 238 16.25 -21.68 18.76
CA MET A 238 17.44 -21.41 17.96
C MET A 238 18.13 -20.15 18.52
N ASP A 239 19.01 -20.34 19.48
CA ASP A 239 19.86 -19.28 20.03
C ASP A 239 21.16 -19.25 19.21
N GLY A 240 21.30 -18.21 18.38
CA GLY A 240 22.59 -17.77 17.84
C GLY A 240 23.49 -18.79 17.14
N GLY A 241 22.94 -19.74 16.38
CA GLY A 241 23.75 -20.70 15.60
C GLY A 241 24.52 -21.73 16.44
N ALA A 242 24.26 -21.84 17.74
CA ALA A 242 24.84 -22.87 18.60
C ALA A 242 23.76 -23.86 19.05
N ARG A 243 23.75 -25.05 18.44
CA ARG A 243 22.98 -26.20 18.88
C ARG A 243 23.49 -26.66 20.26
N ARG A 244 22.98 -26.10 21.34
CA ARG A 244 23.07 -26.77 22.65
C ARG A 244 21.95 -27.79 22.70
N GLU A 245 22.32 -29.06 22.81
CA GLU A 245 21.40 -30.12 23.21
C GLU A 245 20.79 -29.70 24.55
N ALA A 246 19.54 -29.27 24.51
CA ALA A 246 18.76 -29.12 25.73
C ALA A 246 18.67 -30.49 26.36
N THR A 247 19.15 -30.59 27.60
CA THR A 247 18.94 -31.73 28.46
C THR A 247 17.47 -32.09 28.43
N THR A 248 17.20 -33.27 27.88
CA THR A 248 15.91 -33.91 27.74
C THR A 248 15.33 -34.21 29.11
N SER A 249 14.73 -33.21 29.76
CA SER A 249 13.62 -33.49 30.67
C SER A 249 12.34 -33.36 29.86
N PRO A 250 11.46 -34.39 29.87
CA PRO A 250 10.20 -34.32 29.16
C PRO A 250 9.42 -33.17 29.77
N LEU A 251 9.27 -32.07 29.02
CA LEU A 251 8.36 -30.99 29.34
C LEU A 251 6.98 -31.61 29.59
N GLY A 252 6.62 -31.70 30.87
CA GLY A 252 5.61 -32.60 31.39
C GLY A 252 4.24 -32.41 30.75
N ASP A 253 3.59 -33.55 30.45
CA ASP A 253 2.17 -33.74 30.13
C ASP A 253 1.36 -32.44 29.90
N CYS A 254 1.58 -31.76 28.77
CA CYS A 254 0.68 -30.70 28.33
C CYS A 254 -0.55 -31.31 27.65
N PRO A 255 -1.75 -30.72 27.79
CA PRO A 255 -2.92 -31.20 27.10
C PRO A 255 -2.77 -31.03 25.58
N ALA A 256 -3.38 -31.94 24.80
CA ALA A 256 -3.16 -32.02 23.35
C ALA A 256 -3.56 -30.74 22.60
N ASP A 257 -4.50 -29.98 23.15
CA ASP A 257 -4.98 -28.72 22.60
C ASP A 257 -4.01 -27.55 22.82
N ALA A 258 -3.22 -27.54 23.91
CA ALA A 258 -2.14 -26.57 24.10
C ALA A 258 -1.04 -26.76 23.05
N TRP A 259 -0.64 -28.01 22.77
CA TRP A 259 0.32 -28.31 21.69
C TRP A 259 -0.23 -27.95 20.31
N ARG A 260 -1.52 -28.24 20.07
CA ARG A 260 -2.20 -27.85 18.82
C ARG A 260 -2.20 -26.34 18.63
N ALA A 261 -2.57 -25.57 19.64
CA ALA A 261 -2.62 -24.11 19.59
C ALA A 261 -1.22 -23.51 19.31
N LEU A 262 -0.19 -24.00 20.00
CA LEU A 262 1.19 -23.55 19.79
C LEU A 262 1.69 -23.90 18.38
N ALA A 263 1.50 -25.14 17.93
CA ALA A 263 1.95 -25.58 16.62
C ALA A 263 1.23 -24.84 15.49
N CYS A 264 -0.07 -24.62 15.61
CA CYS A 264 -0.84 -23.84 14.64
C CYS A 264 -0.39 -22.38 14.62
N THR A 265 -0.14 -21.76 15.77
CA THR A 265 0.32 -20.36 15.83
C THR A 265 1.69 -20.19 15.17
N LEU A 266 2.63 -21.10 15.44
CA LEU A 266 3.99 -21.03 14.89
C LEU A 266 4.06 -21.34 13.39
N ASN A 267 3.17 -22.18 12.87
CA ASN A 267 3.18 -22.56 11.46
C ASN A 267 2.27 -21.68 10.60
N LEU A 268 1.08 -21.28 11.10
CA LEU A 268 0.21 -20.35 10.39
C LEU A 268 0.68 -18.88 10.48
N ARG A 269 1.42 -18.54 11.54
CA ARG A 269 1.94 -17.19 11.81
C ARG A 269 0.87 -16.09 11.62
N PRO A 270 -0.18 -16.06 12.46
CA PRO A 270 -1.16 -14.98 12.47
C PRO A 270 -0.49 -13.62 12.67
N CYS A 271 -1.00 -12.57 12.03
CA CYS A 271 -0.46 -11.23 12.14
C CYS A 271 -1.39 -10.30 12.90
N HIS A 272 -0.82 -9.39 13.70
CA HIS A 272 -1.58 -8.28 14.27
C HIS A 272 -2.05 -7.31 13.17
N ALA A 273 -3.33 -6.89 13.23
CA ALA A 273 -3.99 -6.10 12.19
C ALA A 273 -3.31 -4.75 11.88
N THR A 274 -2.63 -4.13 12.85
CA THR A 274 -2.04 -2.78 12.71
C THR A 274 -0.52 -2.73 12.57
N HIS A 275 0.19 -3.75 13.04
CA HIS A 275 1.66 -3.76 13.13
C HIS A 275 2.30 -4.96 12.44
N HIS A 276 1.50 -5.86 11.87
CA HIS A 276 1.93 -7.09 11.18
C HIS A 276 2.79 -8.05 12.02
N SER A 277 2.93 -7.81 13.32
CA SER A 277 3.68 -8.71 14.20
C SER A 277 3.06 -10.10 14.18
N SER A 278 3.89 -11.10 13.91
CA SER A 278 3.53 -12.53 14.02
C SER A 278 4.03 -13.16 15.34
N THR A 279 4.51 -12.33 16.25
CA THR A 279 5.02 -12.73 17.56
C THR A 279 3.83 -12.96 18.48
N LEU A 280 3.72 -14.15 19.08
CA LEU A 280 2.69 -14.44 20.09
C LEU A 280 2.92 -13.52 21.30
N CYS A 281 1.86 -12.97 21.89
CA CYS A 281 2.01 -12.18 23.11
C CYS A 281 2.59 -13.03 24.24
N ARG A 282 3.54 -12.45 25.00
CA ARG A 282 4.23 -13.15 26.09
C ARG A 282 3.24 -13.70 27.12
N GLU A 283 2.24 -12.89 27.47
CA GLU A 283 1.17 -13.26 28.39
C GLU A 283 0.39 -14.49 27.90
N ASP A 284 0.09 -14.54 26.61
CA ASP A 284 -0.62 -15.65 25.99
C ASP A 284 0.24 -16.91 25.89
N CYS A 285 1.54 -16.75 25.62
CA CYS A 285 2.50 -17.85 25.67
C CYS A 285 2.59 -18.44 27.08
N LEU A 286 2.69 -17.59 28.11
CA LEU A 286 2.70 -18.00 29.51
C LEU A 286 1.38 -18.63 29.92
N ALA A 287 0.24 -18.14 29.42
CA ALA A 287 -1.07 -18.73 29.65
C ALA A 287 -1.18 -20.13 29.03
N LEU A 288 -0.64 -20.34 27.82
CA LEU A 288 -0.56 -21.67 27.20
C LEU A 288 0.38 -22.60 28.00
N ALA A 289 1.54 -22.10 28.41
CA ALA A 289 2.52 -22.84 29.20
C ALA A 289 1.99 -23.24 30.58
N ALA A 290 1.23 -22.36 31.24
CA ALA A 290 0.65 -22.62 32.56
C ALA A 290 -0.34 -23.80 32.59
N ARG A 291 -0.81 -24.24 31.42
CA ARG A 291 -1.69 -25.42 31.27
C ARG A 291 -0.92 -26.74 31.31
N CYS A 292 0.41 -26.68 31.26
CA CYS A 292 1.30 -27.83 31.39
C CYS A 292 1.71 -28.04 32.84
N LYS A 293 1.97 -29.29 33.22
CA LYS A 293 2.34 -29.69 34.60
C LYS A 293 3.60 -28.97 35.11
N ASP A 294 4.58 -28.75 34.24
CA ASP A 294 5.84 -28.02 34.51
C ASP A 294 5.96 -26.71 33.70
N GLY A 295 4.84 -26.00 33.51
CA GLY A 295 4.75 -24.80 32.66
C GLY A 295 5.78 -23.70 32.94
N ARG A 296 6.30 -23.60 34.16
CA ARG A 296 7.37 -22.64 34.51
C ARG A 296 8.67 -22.88 33.75
N GLN A 297 8.96 -24.11 33.34
CA GLN A 297 10.15 -24.45 32.55
C GLN A 297 10.05 -23.95 31.10
N LEU A 298 8.85 -23.58 30.63
CA LEU A 298 8.61 -22.98 29.31
C LEU A 298 8.74 -21.45 29.31
N ALA A 299 8.93 -20.80 30.47
CA ALA A 299 9.08 -19.34 30.53
C ALA A 299 10.24 -18.79 29.68
N PRO A 300 11.44 -19.42 29.64
CA PRO A 300 12.53 -18.98 28.76
C PRO A 300 12.19 -19.11 27.26
N LEU A 301 11.38 -20.12 26.90
CA LEU A 301 10.88 -20.26 25.53
C LEU A 301 9.95 -19.09 25.18
N CYS A 302 9.05 -18.71 26.09
CA CYS A 302 8.19 -17.54 25.89
C CYS A 302 8.98 -16.22 25.82
N ASP A 303 10.07 -16.09 26.57
CA ASP A 303 10.95 -14.91 26.51
C ASP A 303 11.69 -14.81 25.17
N SER A 304 12.08 -15.95 24.58
CA SER A 304 12.66 -16.02 23.24
C SER A 304 11.64 -15.74 22.14
N LEU A 305 10.44 -16.32 22.26
CA LEU A 305 9.35 -16.19 21.30
C LEU A 305 8.66 -14.83 21.35
N ALA A 306 8.71 -14.13 22.48
CA ALA A 306 7.96 -12.90 22.73
C ALA A 306 8.75 -11.91 23.63
N PRO A 307 9.75 -11.21 23.06
CA PRO A 307 10.53 -10.25 23.85
C PRO A 307 9.65 -9.15 24.46
N PRO A 308 9.93 -8.74 25.71
CA PRO A 308 9.13 -7.74 26.41
C PRO A 308 9.14 -6.40 25.67
N GLY A 309 7.96 -5.79 25.52
CA GLY A 309 7.79 -4.50 24.84
C GLY A 309 7.69 -4.56 23.31
N ALA A 310 7.86 -5.72 22.69
CA ALA A 310 7.62 -5.88 21.25
C ALA A 310 6.11 -5.95 20.94
N PRO A 311 5.65 -5.40 19.80
CA PRO A 311 4.27 -5.60 19.35
C PRO A 311 4.01 -7.09 19.14
N CYS A 312 2.84 -7.57 19.55
CA CYS A 312 2.49 -8.99 19.52
C CYS A 312 1.04 -9.19 19.09
N PHE A 313 0.71 -10.44 18.74
CA PHE A 313 -0.64 -10.88 18.45
C PHE A 313 -1.17 -11.72 19.62
N SER A 314 -2.41 -11.44 20.03
CA SER A 314 -3.07 -12.20 21.09
C SER A 314 -3.90 -13.35 20.52
N ILE A 315 -3.76 -14.53 21.13
CA ILE A 315 -4.54 -15.74 20.86
C ILE A 315 -5.77 -15.87 21.76
N VAL A 316 -5.89 -15.05 22.81
CA VAL A 316 -7.02 -15.09 23.76
C VAL A 316 -8.28 -14.57 23.08
N GLY A 317 -9.35 -15.35 23.14
CA GLY A 317 -10.60 -15.14 22.39
C GLY A 317 -10.79 -16.08 21.20
N VAL A 318 -9.84 -16.99 20.95
CA VAL A 318 -10.03 -18.18 20.10
C VAL A 318 -10.83 -19.19 20.93
N ASP A 319 -12.15 -19.25 20.71
CA ASP A 319 -12.96 -20.30 21.29
C ASP A 319 -12.33 -21.66 20.90
N THR A 320 -11.88 -22.39 21.91
CA THR A 320 -11.37 -23.75 21.76
C THR A 320 -12.52 -24.75 21.56
N GLN A 321 -13.76 -24.29 21.63
CA GLN A 321 -14.94 -25.05 21.26
C GLN A 321 -15.19 -24.92 19.75
N PRO A 322 -15.43 -26.03 19.03
CA PRO A 322 -15.90 -25.96 17.66
C PRO A 322 -17.29 -25.29 17.67
N THR A 323 -17.36 -24.01 17.30
CA THR A 323 -18.63 -23.35 17.02
C THR A 323 -19.35 -24.14 15.93
N THR A 324 -20.45 -24.79 16.29
CA THR A 324 -21.31 -25.63 15.44
C THR A 324 -22.09 -24.85 14.37
N THR A 325 -21.90 -23.53 14.30
CA THR A 325 -22.47 -22.67 13.26
C THR A 325 -21.35 -22.19 12.32
N PRO A 326 -21.34 -22.60 11.05
CA PRO A 326 -20.39 -22.03 10.09
C PRO A 326 -20.71 -20.53 9.95
N PRO A 327 -19.69 -19.64 9.99
CA PRO A 327 -19.92 -18.25 9.62
C PRO A 327 -20.35 -18.25 8.15
N VAL A 328 -21.56 -17.78 7.89
CA VAL A 328 -22.08 -17.52 6.55
C VAL A 328 -21.36 -16.27 6.01
N ALA A 329 -20.08 -16.40 5.71
CA ALA A 329 -19.30 -15.42 4.98
C ALA A 329 -18.87 -16.09 3.68
N GLU A 330 -19.33 -15.57 2.53
CA GLU A 330 -18.83 -16.05 1.24
C GLU A 330 -17.31 -15.90 1.19
N PRO A 331 -16.57 -16.88 0.64
CA PRO A 331 -15.12 -16.81 0.54
C PRO A 331 -14.68 -15.64 -0.37
N ALA A 332 -13.68 -14.87 0.05
CA ALA A 332 -13.16 -13.78 -0.77
C ALA A 332 -12.49 -14.39 -1.99
N THR A 333 -12.72 -13.79 -3.14
CA THR A 333 -12.01 -14.20 -4.34
C THR A 333 -10.67 -13.47 -4.34
N GLN A 334 -9.61 -14.19 -3.96
CA GLN A 334 -8.23 -13.70 -3.92
C GLN A 334 -7.39 -14.40 -4.99
N PRO A 335 -7.50 -13.97 -6.26
CA PRO A 335 -6.99 -14.73 -7.39
C PRO A 335 -5.45 -14.79 -7.44
N CYS A 336 -4.77 -13.84 -6.78
CA CYS A 336 -3.30 -13.78 -6.77
C CYS A 336 -2.65 -14.60 -5.65
N ARG A 337 -3.44 -15.15 -4.72
CA ARG A 337 -2.92 -15.86 -3.55
C ARG A 337 -2.13 -17.12 -3.91
N SER A 338 -2.60 -17.87 -4.90
CA SER A 338 -1.93 -19.08 -5.38
C SER A 338 -0.70 -18.78 -6.24
N ARG A 339 -0.24 -17.52 -6.29
CA ARG A 339 0.87 -17.03 -7.13
C ARG A 339 0.77 -17.56 -8.57
N PRO A 340 -0.32 -17.27 -9.30
CA PRO A 340 -0.58 -17.86 -10.61
C PRO A 340 0.31 -17.32 -11.74
N CYS A 341 1.24 -16.41 -11.45
CA CYS A 341 2.14 -15.80 -12.43
C CYS A 341 3.56 -16.36 -12.26
N GLY A 342 4.36 -16.34 -13.35
CA GLY A 342 5.76 -16.76 -13.32
C GLY A 342 6.65 -15.86 -12.45
N SER A 343 7.88 -16.29 -12.18
CA SER A 343 8.83 -15.64 -11.25
C SER A 343 9.23 -14.20 -11.62
N SER A 344 9.10 -13.80 -12.88
CA SER A 344 9.38 -12.45 -13.38
C SER A 344 8.12 -11.58 -13.56
N SER A 345 6.98 -12.05 -13.05
CA SER A 345 5.68 -11.41 -13.24
C SER A 345 4.92 -11.22 -11.94
N ILE A 346 4.26 -10.07 -11.81
CA ILE A 346 3.44 -9.69 -10.67
C ILE A 346 1.98 -9.98 -10.99
N CYS A 347 1.32 -10.70 -10.09
CA CYS A 347 -0.12 -10.89 -10.18
C CYS A 347 -0.86 -9.67 -9.64
N VAL A 348 -1.76 -9.11 -10.46
CA VAL A 348 -2.68 -8.03 -10.06
C VAL A 348 -4.12 -8.47 -10.25
N VAL A 349 -5.00 -8.09 -9.32
CA VAL A 349 -6.43 -8.41 -9.40
C VAL A 349 -7.07 -7.73 -10.61
N ASN A 350 -7.82 -8.48 -11.41
CA ASN A 350 -8.54 -7.95 -12.56
C ASN A 350 -9.95 -7.48 -12.15
N ARG A 351 -10.05 -6.20 -11.79
CA ARG A 351 -11.31 -5.55 -11.42
C ARG A 351 -12.17 -5.14 -12.61
N HIS A 352 -11.67 -5.28 -13.85
CA HIS A 352 -12.49 -5.07 -15.06
C HIS A 352 -13.38 -6.28 -15.38
N CYS A 353 -13.16 -7.40 -14.68
CA CYS A 353 -13.89 -8.64 -14.90
C CYS A 353 -15.06 -8.77 -13.93
N ALA A 354 -16.28 -8.48 -14.39
CA ALA A 354 -17.47 -8.49 -13.53
C ALA A 354 -17.76 -9.89 -12.94
N PRO A 355 -18.43 -9.99 -11.77
CA PRO A 355 -18.89 -11.26 -11.23
C PRO A 355 -19.73 -12.03 -12.26
N GLY A 356 -19.46 -13.33 -12.45
CA GLY A 356 -20.18 -14.18 -13.41
C GLY A 356 -19.71 -14.11 -14.88
N GLN A 357 -18.82 -13.20 -15.26
CA GLN A 357 -18.23 -13.17 -16.60
C GLN A 357 -17.09 -14.18 -16.78
N SER A 358 -16.98 -14.76 -17.97
CA SER A 358 -15.91 -15.67 -18.41
C SER A 358 -14.62 -14.91 -18.76
N CYS A 359 -14.05 -14.20 -17.79
CA CYS A 359 -12.77 -13.52 -17.93
C CYS A 359 -11.84 -13.87 -16.77
N SER A 360 -10.52 -13.73 -17.00
CA SER A 360 -9.54 -13.97 -15.94
C SER A 360 -9.74 -12.97 -14.80
N LYS A 361 -9.79 -13.48 -13.56
CA LYS A 361 -9.90 -12.67 -12.33
C LYS A 361 -8.58 -12.00 -11.92
N TYR A 362 -7.48 -12.29 -12.61
CA TYR A 362 -6.17 -11.66 -12.42
C TYR A 362 -5.48 -11.36 -13.75
N ARG A 363 -4.44 -10.52 -13.71
CA ARG A 363 -3.51 -10.26 -14.81
C ARG A 363 -2.09 -10.42 -14.31
N CYS A 364 -1.20 -10.91 -15.16
CA CYS A 364 0.24 -10.97 -14.89
C CYS A 364 0.92 -9.80 -15.59
N LEU A 365 1.50 -8.89 -14.81
CA LEU A 365 2.32 -7.79 -15.32
C LEU A 365 3.78 -8.21 -15.22
N LYS A 366 4.61 -7.90 -16.22
CA LYS A 366 6.05 -8.07 -16.06
C LYS A 366 6.54 -7.21 -14.90
N GLY A 367 7.54 -7.70 -14.16
CA GLY A 367 8.13 -6.98 -13.05
C GLY A 367 9.65 -6.83 -13.19
N CYS A 368 10.19 -5.79 -12.57
CA CYS A 368 11.62 -5.58 -12.42
C CYS A 368 12.01 -5.91 -10.98
N PRO A 369 13.07 -6.70 -10.74
CA PRO A 369 13.51 -7.03 -9.39
C PRO A 369 14.19 -5.83 -8.72
N VAL A 370 13.88 -5.62 -7.44
CA VAL A 370 14.44 -4.55 -6.61
C VAL A 370 15.80 -4.99 -6.05
N GLY A 371 16.66 -5.58 -6.88
CA GLY A 371 17.95 -6.15 -6.48
C GLY A 371 18.35 -7.31 -7.39
N SER A 372 19.61 -7.76 -7.33
CA SER A 372 20.11 -8.85 -8.16
C SER A 372 19.58 -10.23 -7.74
N SER A 373 19.25 -10.42 -6.45
CA SER A 373 18.68 -11.64 -5.88
C SER A 373 17.41 -11.39 -5.07
N SER A 374 16.76 -10.23 -5.25
CA SER A 374 15.51 -9.90 -4.55
C SER A 374 14.31 -10.62 -5.18
N GLY A 375 13.49 -11.26 -4.34
CA GLY A 375 12.17 -11.77 -4.73
C GLY A 375 11.10 -10.68 -4.86
N THR A 376 11.40 -9.43 -4.46
CA THR A 376 10.47 -8.31 -4.57
C THR A 376 10.56 -7.71 -5.97
N LEU A 377 9.41 -7.64 -6.64
CA LEU A 377 9.28 -7.05 -7.97
C LEU A 377 8.48 -5.75 -7.91
N VAL A 378 8.82 -4.83 -8.80
CA VAL A 378 7.98 -3.66 -9.13
C VAL A 378 7.41 -3.83 -10.54
N PRO A 379 6.13 -3.52 -10.78
CA PRO A 379 5.47 -3.78 -12.07
C PRO A 379 6.00 -2.85 -13.17
N GLN A 380 5.92 -3.34 -14.40
CA GLN A 380 6.28 -2.58 -15.59
C GLN A 380 5.61 -1.20 -15.61
N GLY A 381 6.39 -0.18 -16.02
CA GLY A 381 5.96 1.21 -16.07
C GLY A 381 6.03 1.94 -14.72
N SER A 382 6.26 1.22 -13.61
CA SER A 382 6.28 1.83 -12.28
C SER A 382 7.57 2.59 -11.98
N PRO A 383 7.48 3.60 -11.10
CA PRO A 383 8.64 4.03 -10.35
C PRO A 383 9.15 2.88 -9.48
N ALA A 384 10.46 2.83 -9.29
CA ALA A 384 11.15 1.87 -8.45
C ALA A 384 12.09 2.63 -7.52
N ARG A 385 11.81 2.61 -6.21
CA ARG A 385 12.70 3.20 -5.22
C ARG A 385 13.73 2.16 -4.77
N LEU A 386 15.01 2.41 -5.08
CA LEU A 386 16.11 1.51 -4.77
C LEU A 386 17.00 2.07 -3.66
N PRO A 387 17.22 1.34 -2.56
CA PRO A 387 18.27 1.67 -1.62
C PRO A 387 19.66 1.28 -2.16
N ARG A 388 20.68 2.02 -1.74
CA ARG A 388 22.09 1.79 -2.03
C ARG A 388 22.92 2.03 -0.79
N VAL A 389 24.07 1.39 -0.70
CA VAL A 389 25.01 1.61 0.40
C VAL A 389 26.17 2.45 -0.11
N GLU A 390 26.34 3.65 0.41
CA GLU A 390 27.48 4.52 0.09
C GLU A 390 28.16 4.97 1.39
N GLY A 391 29.45 4.64 1.54
CA GLY A 391 30.22 4.99 2.75
C GLY A 391 29.60 4.47 4.05
N GLY A 392 28.94 3.31 4.02
CA GLY A 392 28.25 2.73 5.18
C GLY A 392 26.91 3.39 5.54
N ARG A 393 26.40 4.31 4.71
CA ARG A 393 25.09 4.95 4.84
C ARG A 393 24.12 4.42 3.79
N LEU A 394 22.83 4.47 4.11
CA LEU A 394 21.77 4.11 3.17
C LEU A 394 21.39 5.33 2.33
N CYS A 395 21.49 5.20 1.02
CA CYS A 395 21.12 6.21 0.05
C CYS A 395 20.04 5.70 -0.88
N TRP A 396 19.39 6.60 -1.61
CA TRP A 396 18.25 6.26 -2.45
C TRP A 396 18.48 6.63 -3.90
N SER A 397 17.86 5.85 -4.77
CA SER A 397 17.73 6.18 -6.18
C SER A 397 16.32 5.89 -6.65
N GLN A 398 15.82 6.75 -7.53
CA GLN A 398 14.54 6.60 -8.21
C GLN A 398 14.80 6.08 -9.61
N CYS A 399 14.32 4.89 -9.92
CA CYS A 399 14.40 4.27 -11.25
C CYS A 399 13.00 4.08 -11.83
N ARG A 400 12.93 3.63 -13.08
CA ARG A 400 11.71 3.24 -13.78
C ARG A 400 11.80 1.80 -14.27
N CYS A 401 10.73 1.02 -14.12
CA CYS A 401 10.70 -0.34 -14.63
C CYS A 401 10.31 -0.37 -16.11
N SER A 402 11.25 -0.80 -16.97
CA SER A 402 11.07 -0.80 -18.42
C SER A 402 10.25 -1.99 -18.92
N GLU A 403 9.85 -1.95 -20.19
CA GLU A 403 9.12 -3.06 -20.83
C GLU A 403 9.93 -4.35 -20.98
N SER A 404 11.27 -4.24 -20.94
CA SER A 404 12.18 -5.39 -20.98
C SER A 404 12.35 -6.05 -19.60
N GLY A 405 11.71 -5.54 -18.54
CA GLY A 405 11.88 -6.04 -17.18
C GLY A 405 13.17 -5.57 -16.50
N ALA A 406 13.81 -4.53 -17.04
CA ALA A 406 15.02 -3.93 -16.47
C ALA A 406 14.71 -2.58 -15.81
N LEU A 407 15.43 -2.26 -14.73
CA LEU A 407 15.38 -0.94 -14.12
C LEU A 407 16.23 0.04 -14.94
N THR A 408 15.61 1.09 -15.46
CA THR A 408 16.22 2.13 -16.30
C THR A 408 16.03 3.51 -15.66
N GLU A 409 16.70 4.53 -16.20
CA GLU A 409 16.50 5.95 -15.82
C GLU A 409 16.69 6.22 -14.31
N CYS A 410 17.69 5.57 -13.71
CA CYS A 410 17.97 5.66 -12.28
C CYS A 410 18.66 6.97 -11.89
N LEU A 411 17.94 7.81 -11.15
CA LEU A 411 18.42 9.09 -10.61
C LEU A 411 18.77 8.94 -9.12
N HIS A 412 19.95 9.40 -8.72
CA HIS A 412 20.36 9.43 -7.31
C HIS A 412 19.66 10.60 -6.58
N THR A 413 19.01 10.30 -5.46
CA THR A 413 18.12 11.25 -4.77
C THR A 413 18.64 11.73 -3.42
N GLY A 414 19.84 11.29 -3.03
CA GLY A 414 20.50 11.64 -1.77
C GLY A 414 20.56 10.49 -0.76
N CYS A 415 21.37 10.70 0.29
CA CYS A 415 21.55 9.76 1.39
C CYS A 415 20.75 10.15 2.62
N ASP A 416 20.14 9.19 3.29
CA ASP A 416 19.54 9.45 4.59
C ASP A 416 20.67 9.65 5.61
N ASP A 417 20.64 10.76 6.35
CA ASP A 417 21.37 10.83 7.61
C ASP A 417 20.77 9.77 8.54
N ALA A 418 21.59 8.84 9.01
CA ALA A 418 21.18 7.61 9.71
C ALA A 418 20.35 7.80 11.01
N ALA A 419 20.05 9.03 11.42
CA ALA A 419 19.21 9.34 12.56
C ALA A 419 17.92 10.06 12.10
N PRO A 420 16.73 9.49 12.33
CA PRO A 420 15.49 10.20 12.05
C PRO A 420 15.43 11.48 12.91
N LYS A 421 15.13 12.61 12.28
CA LYS A 421 15.24 13.94 12.89
C LYS A 421 14.09 14.16 13.88
N GLN A 422 14.41 14.62 15.08
CA GLN A 422 13.40 15.00 16.06
C GLN A 422 12.59 16.20 15.54
N CYS A 423 11.28 16.18 15.78
CA CYS A 423 10.45 17.32 15.47
C CYS A 423 10.39 18.29 16.65
N TRP A 424 10.39 19.58 16.36
CA TRP A 424 10.35 20.62 17.37
C TRP A 424 9.05 21.41 17.26
N LEU A 425 8.31 21.49 18.37
CA LEU A 425 7.11 22.33 18.50
C LEU A 425 7.12 22.98 19.88
N ASP A 426 6.96 24.30 19.93
CA ASP A 426 6.97 25.09 21.17
C ASP A 426 8.18 24.80 22.07
N GLY A 427 9.36 24.62 21.46
CA GLY A 427 10.60 24.29 22.18
C GLY A 427 10.67 22.86 22.76
N ARG A 428 9.65 22.01 22.54
CA ARG A 428 9.65 20.60 22.95
C ARG A 428 10.02 19.70 21.78
N SER A 429 10.96 18.79 22.02
CA SER A 429 11.33 17.75 21.07
C SER A 429 10.32 16.58 21.09
N ARG A 430 9.99 16.08 19.91
CA ARG A 430 9.13 14.91 19.67
C ARG A 430 9.91 13.87 18.89
N SER A 431 9.78 12.61 19.30
CA SER A 431 10.44 11.50 18.61
C SER A 431 9.82 11.28 17.22
N PRO A 432 10.62 10.92 16.22
CA PRO A 432 10.15 10.51 14.90
C PRO A 432 9.05 9.45 14.98
N GLY A 433 7.99 9.60 14.19
CA GLY A 433 6.82 8.72 14.19
C GLY A 433 5.84 8.93 15.35
N SER A 434 6.18 9.74 16.35
CA SER A 434 5.30 10.00 17.50
C SER A 434 4.02 10.73 17.09
N ARG A 435 2.93 10.39 17.77
CA ARG A 435 1.64 11.08 17.66
C ARG A 435 1.41 11.86 18.94
N PHE A 436 0.99 13.11 18.81
CA PHE A 436 0.77 13.98 19.96
C PHE A 436 -0.40 14.92 19.70
N LEU A 437 -0.99 15.41 20.78
CA LEU A 437 -2.08 16.38 20.72
C LEU A 437 -1.50 17.77 20.97
N VAL A 438 -1.81 18.71 20.08
CA VAL A 438 -1.40 20.11 20.16
C VAL A 438 -2.63 20.94 20.50
N HIS A 439 -2.50 21.82 21.50
CA HIS A 439 -3.57 22.67 22.06
C HIS A 439 -4.89 21.93 22.35
N GLY A 440 -4.83 20.65 22.72
CA GLY A 440 -6.02 19.86 23.05
C GLY A 440 -6.92 19.47 21.87
N CYS A 441 -6.63 19.95 20.65
CA CYS A 441 -7.57 19.89 19.53
C CYS A 441 -6.94 19.56 18.17
N LEU A 442 -5.60 19.58 18.04
CA LEU A 442 -4.90 19.12 16.84
C LEU A 442 -4.20 17.78 17.11
N ARG A 443 -4.47 16.77 16.30
CA ARG A 443 -3.77 15.48 16.33
C ARG A 443 -2.62 15.52 15.34
N CYS A 444 -1.40 15.64 15.85
CA CYS A 444 -0.18 15.80 15.09
C CYS A 444 0.69 14.55 15.08
N ARG A 445 1.53 14.44 14.05
CA ARG A 445 2.53 13.40 13.89
C ARG A 445 3.87 13.99 13.52
N CYS A 446 4.92 13.53 14.19
CA CYS A 446 6.29 13.79 13.80
C CYS A 446 6.72 12.78 12.72
N ASP A 447 7.26 13.21 11.60
CA ASP A 447 7.83 12.32 10.58
C ASP A 447 9.32 12.03 10.83
N SER A 448 9.91 11.18 9.98
CA SER A 448 11.33 10.81 10.06
C SER A 448 12.29 11.94 9.70
N ASN A 449 11.79 13.00 9.07
CA ASN A 449 12.57 14.13 8.58
C ASN A 449 12.48 15.34 9.50
N GLY A 450 11.83 15.20 10.67
CA GLY A 450 11.68 16.26 11.66
C GLY A 450 10.50 17.19 11.39
N HIS A 451 9.58 16.81 10.50
CA HIS A 451 8.41 17.59 10.14
C HIS A 451 7.15 17.17 10.91
N ILE A 452 6.29 18.14 11.20
CA ILE A 452 5.06 17.96 11.97
C ILE A 452 3.84 18.12 11.06
N SER A 453 3.06 17.06 10.92
CA SER A 453 1.79 17.06 10.21
C SER A 453 0.62 16.95 11.18
N CYS A 454 -0.34 17.88 11.13
CA CYS A 454 -1.46 17.97 12.08
C CYS A 454 -2.82 17.82 11.42
N THR A 455 -3.76 17.20 12.14
CA THR A 455 -5.18 17.09 11.75
C THR A 455 -6.07 17.68 12.83
N ARG A 456 -7.17 18.33 12.46
CA ARG A 456 -8.13 18.90 13.41
C ARG A 456 -8.98 17.79 14.06
N LYS A 457 -9.08 17.80 15.39
CA LYS A 457 -9.91 16.86 16.20
C LYS A 457 -11.31 17.41 16.49
N ALA A 458 -11.53 18.75 16.45
CA ALA A 458 -12.82 19.38 16.77
C ALA A 458 -13.08 20.68 15.98
N HIS A 459 -14.35 21.05 15.82
CA HIS A 459 -14.79 22.23 15.04
C HIS A 459 -14.38 23.60 15.64
N ASN A 460 -14.06 23.68 16.94
CA ASN A 460 -13.73 24.95 17.62
C ASN A 460 -12.24 25.13 17.91
N CYS A 461 -11.35 24.63 17.05
CA CYS A 461 -9.95 25.07 17.10
C CYS A 461 -9.87 26.50 16.52
N LEU A 462 -9.79 27.52 17.38
CA LEU A 462 -9.32 28.85 16.98
C LEU A 462 -7.82 28.72 16.69
N LEU A 463 -7.50 28.45 15.43
CA LEU A 463 -6.17 28.01 15.04
C LEU A 463 -5.40 29.16 14.41
N HIS A 464 -4.72 29.93 15.25
CA HIS A 464 -3.65 30.81 14.78
C HIS A 464 -2.42 30.02 14.27
N ASP A 465 -2.36 28.70 14.52
CA ASP A 465 -1.23 27.83 14.18
C ASP A 465 -1.68 26.51 13.48
N ALA A 466 -2.44 26.62 12.39
CA ALA A 466 -2.46 25.54 11.39
C ALA A 466 -1.05 25.39 10.80
N PRO A 467 -0.62 24.22 10.29
CA PRO A 467 0.70 24.06 9.68
C PRO A 467 1.03 25.05 8.53
N CYS A 468 0.03 25.77 8.01
CA CYS A 468 0.19 26.83 7.03
C CYS A 468 -0.51 28.16 7.38
N GLY A 469 -1.02 28.34 8.61
CA GLY A 469 -1.49 29.65 9.12
C GLY A 469 -2.68 30.31 8.43
N CYS A 470 -3.39 29.63 7.51
CA CYS A 470 -4.57 30.22 6.84
C CYS A 470 -5.73 30.42 7.82
N ARG A 471 -6.22 31.66 7.93
CA ARG A 471 -7.36 32.03 8.76
C ARG A 471 -8.65 31.80 7.97
N PRO A 472 -9.78 31.46 8.63
CA PRO A 472 -11.07 31.36 7.94
C PRO A 472 -11.47 32.67 7.23
N GLU A 473 -11.04 33.81 7.76
CA GLU A 473 -11.23 35.15 7.17
C GLU A 473 -10.53 35.27 5.80
N ASP A 474 -9.45 34.52 5.56
CA ASP A 474 -8.75 34.48 4.28
C ASP A 474 -9.54 33.70 3.19
N ASP A 475 -10.56 32.92 3.58
CA ASP A 475 -11.42 32.17 2.66
C ASP A 475 -12.59 33.01 2.11
N ASP A 476 -12.97 34.11 2.78
CA ASP A 476 -14.14 34.92 2.41
C ASP A 476 -13.83 36.07 1.43
N ASP A 477 -12.60 36.62 1.43
CA ASP A 477 -12.27 37.84 0.67
C ASP A 477 -11.66 37.60 -0.74
N GLU A 478 -11.04 36.43 -1.00
CA GLU A 478 -10.30 36.19 -2.27
C GLU A 478 -10.93 35.17 -3.23
N GLY A 479 -11.94 34.41 -2.79
CA GLY A 479 -12.66 33.44 -3.61
C GLY A 479 -11.85 32.19 -4.01
N GLU A 480 -12.53 31.24 -4.66
CA GLU A 480 -11.92 29.98 -5.11
C GLU A 480 -10.91 30.21 -6.23
N VAL A 481 -9.86 29.38 -6.29
CA VAL A 481 -8.83 29.44 -7.33
C VAL A 481 -8.52 28.06 -7.89
N CYS A 482 -8.25 27.98 -9.20
CA CYS A 482 -7.81 26.79 -9.88
C CYS A 482 -6.28 26.77 -9.93
N GLY A 483 -5.67 25.83 -9.22
CA GLY A 483 -4.23 25.66 -9.19
C GLY A 483 -3.68 24.96 -10.44
N ALA A 484 -2.41 25.21 -10.75
CA ALA A 484 -1.65 24.50 -11.79
C ALA A 484 -1.45 23.00 -11.47
N ASP A 485 -1.78 22.58 -10.25
CA ASP A 485 -1.87 21.20 -9.81
C ASP A 485 -3.22 20.54 -10.14
N GLY A 486 -4.10 21.25 -10.86
CA GLY A 486 -5.41 20.76 -11.30
C GLY A 486 -6.44 20.68 -10.18
N ARG A 487 -6.20 21.35 -9.05
CA ARG A 487 -7.10 21.36 -7.89
C ARG A 487 -7.77 22.73 -7.72
N THR A 488 -9.06 22.72 -7.39
CA THR A 488 -9.72 23.92 -6.85
C THR A 488 -9.35 24.08 -5.38
N HIS A 489 -8.79 25.24 -5.05
CA HIS A 489 -8.49 25.66 -3.68
C HIS A 489 -9.50 26.73 -3.25
N ARG A 490 -9.94 26.71 -1.99
CA ARG A 490 -10.97 27.67 -1.51
C ARG A 490 -10.47 29.11 -1.44
N SER A 491 -9.16 29.26 -1.28
CA SER A 491 -8.49 30.55 -1.22
C SER A 491 -7.07 30.43 -1.79
N PRO A 492 -6.49 31.56 -2.24
CA PRO A 492 -5.07 31.64 -2.57
C PRO A 492 -4.16 31.23 -1.40
N CYS A 493 -4.60 31.40 -0.15
CA CYS A 493 -3.84 30.90 1.01
C CYS A 493 -3.70 29.38 0.99
N LEU A 494 -4.79 28.65 0.73
CA LEU A 494 -4.75 27.20 0.64
C LEU A 494 -3.97 26.70 -0.58
N ALA A 495 -4.01 27.42 -1.71
CA ALA A 495 -3.16 27.16 -2.86
C ALA A 495 -1.66 27.27 -2.50
N ARG A 496 -1.27 28.33 -1.77
CA ARG A 496 0.11 28.47 -1.23
C ARG A 496 0.45 27.38 -0.21
N CYS A 497 -0.49 27.03 0.66
CA CYS A 497 -0.34 25.93 1.62
C CYS A 497 -0.08 24.60 0.89
N ALA A 498 -0.72 24.40 -0.26
CA ALA A 498 -0.51 23.28 -1.16
C ALA A 498 0.82 23.32 -1.93
N GLY A 499 1.63 24.37 -1.74
CA GLY A 499 2.97 24.53 -2.31
C GLY A 499 3.02 25.26 -3.64
N LEU A 500 1.93 25.90 -4.05
CA LEU A 500 1.90 26.69 -5.28
C LEU A 500 2.53 28.07 -5.05
N THR A 501 3.29 28.56 -6.03
CA THR A 501 3.87 29.90 -6.04
C THR A 501 2.97 30.91 -6.76
N HIS A 502 3.19 32.20 -6.52
CA HIS A 502 2.41 33.28 -7.13
C HIS A 502 2.41 33.16 -8.67
N GLY A 503 1.22 33.08 -9.27
CA GLY A 503 1.03 32.89 -10.72
C GLY A 503 0.83 31.44 -11.16
N GLN A 504 0.84 30.47 -10.22
CA GLN A 504 0.48 29.07 -10.49
C GLN A 504 -1.00 28.77 -10.21
N TRP A 505 -1.87 29.78 -10.22
CA TRP A 505 -3.32 29.59 -10.12
C TRP A 505 -4.07 30.72 -10.83
N GLU A 506 -5.31 30.45 -11.21
CA GLU A 506 -6.24 31.43 -11.80
C GLU A 506 -7.53 31.52 -10.96
N PRO A 507 -8.26 32.64 -10.96
CA PRO A 507 -9.52 32.78 -10.24
C PRO A 507 -10.61 31.81 -10.74
N GLY A 508 -11.42 31.30 -9.81
CA GLY A 508 -12.51 30.36 -10.08
C GLY A 508 -12.12 28.88 -9.97
N PRO A 509 -13.09 27.96 -10.05
CA PRO A 509 -12.84 26.53 -9.89
C PRO A 509 -12.35 25.85 -11.18
N CYS A 510 -11.59 24.77 -11.04
CA CYS A 510 -10.95 24.07 -12.16
C CYS A 510 -11.93 23.44 -13.16
N HIS A 511 -13.12 23.02 -12.72
CA HIS A 511 -14.14 22.54 -13.65
C HIS A 511 -14.61 23.62 -14.66
N GLN A 512 -14.48 24.91 -14.34
CA GLN A 512 -14.86 26.03 -15.24
C GLN A 512 -13.70 26.50 -16.13
N THR A 513 -12.46 26.29 -15.70
CA THR A 513 -11.27 26.68 -16.48
C THR A 513 -11.09 25.77 -17.70
N ASP A 514 -11.06 26.32 -18.91
CA ASP A 514 -10.68 25.56 -20.11
C ASP A 514 -9.17 25.68 -20.37
N PRO A 515 -8.37 24.61 -20.11
CA PRO A 515 -6.93 24.65 -20.32
C PRO A 515 -6.55 24.82 -21.81
N CYS A 516 -7.48 24.55 -22.74
CA CYS A 516 -7.25 24.71 -24.17
C CYS A 516 -7.64 26.10 -24.72
N ALA A 517 -8.26 26.97 -23.91
CA ALA A 517 -8.79 28.26 -24.39
C ALA A 517 -7.70 29.16 -25.00
N ARG A 518 -6.50 29.15 -24.42
CA ARG A 518 -5.36 29.98 -24.88
C ARG A 518 -4.53 29.33 -25.99
N ARG A 519 -5.01 28.23 -26.59
CA ARG A 519 -4.31 27.47 -27.65
C ARG A 519 -2.86 27.15 -27.25
N PRO A 520 -2.64 26.42 -26.14
CA PRO A 520 -1.31 26.20 -25.59
C PRO A 520 -0.43 25.25 -26.43
N CYS A 521 -1.00 24.61 -27.45
CA CYS A 521 -0.32 23.60 -28.23
C CYS A 521 0.51 24.17 -29.39
N PRO A 522 1.68 23.57 -29.69
CA PRO A 522 2.55 24.02 -30.77
C PRO A 522 1.95 23.70 -32.15
N ALA A 523 2.43 24.40 -33.19
CA ALA A 523 1.93 24.25 -34.56
C ALA A 523 2.01 22.81 -35.12
N GLY A 524 3.00 22.01 -34.68
CA GLY A 524 3.15 20.61 -35.08
C GLY A 524 2.20 19.63 -34.38
N ALA A 525 1.51 20.07 -33.33
CA ALA A 525 0.53 19.29 -32.57
C ALA A 525 -0.70 20.16 -32.22
N PRO A 526 -1.44 20.69 -33.21
CA PRO A 526 -2.39 21.78 -33.00
C PRO A 526 -3.65 21.36 -32.25
N VAL A 527 -3.94 20.06 -32.13
CA VAL A 527 -5.16 19.58 -31.49
C VAL A 527 -4.95 19.53 -29.97
N CYS A 528 -5.50 20.52 -29.27
CA CYS A 528 -5.51 20.55 -27.80
C CYS A 528 -6.71 19.79 -27.24
N VAL A 529 -6.48 18.80 -26.38
CA VAL A 529 -7.52 18.09 -25.62
C VAL A 529 -7.32 18.37 -24.13
N ALA A 530 -8.39 18.81 -23.47
CA ALA A 530 -8.36 19.07 -22.03
C ALA A 530 -8.17 17.76 -21.25
N TRP A 531 -7.29 17.79 -20.26
CA TRP A 531 -7.00 16.69 -19.35
C TRP A 531 -7.02 17.22 -17.92
N LYS A 532 -8.21 17.55 -17.43
CA LYS A 532 -8.39 18.06 -16.07
C LYS A 532 -8.20 16.93 -15.07
N HIS A 533 -7.19 17.03 -14.21
CA HIS A 533 -6.90 16.01 -13.20
C HIS A 533 -6.05 16.57 -12.06
N ALA A 534 -6.27 16.04 -10.85
CA ALA A 534 -5.50 16.42 -9.68
C ALA A 534 -4.08 15.81 -9.70
N CYS A 535 -3.10 16.60 -9.27
CA CYS A 535 -1.70 16.22 -9.17
C CYS A 535 -1.14 16.50 -7.78
N LEU A 536 0.00 15.87 -7.47
CA LEU A 536 0.72 16.11 -6.20
C LEU A 536 1.51 17.43 -6.19
N GLY A 537 1.66 18.06 -7.36
CA GLY A 537 2.27 19.37 -7.60
C GLY A 537 1.82 19.89 -8.98
N PRO A 538 2.41 20.97 -9.51
CA PRO A 538 2.03 21.50 -10.82
C PRO A 538 2.19 20.46 -11.94
N CYS A 539 1.21 20.36 -12.84
CA CYS A 539 1.21 19.40 -13.96
C CYS A 539 0.42 19.94 -15.16
N LYS A 540 0.52 19.30 -16.33
CA LYS A 540 -0.21 19.77 -17.52
C LYS A 540 -1.67 19.33 -17.42
N GLN A 541 -2.56 20.30 -17.60
CA GLN A 541 -4.01 20.06 -17.62
C GLN A 541 -4.56 19.83 -19.05
N PHE A 542 -3.68 19.56 -20.03
CA PHE A 542 -4.04 19.34 -21.42
C PHE A 542 -2.99 18.47 -22.13
N ILE A 543 -3.41 17.84 -23.22
CA ILE A 543 -2.56 17.06 -24.12
C ILE A 543 -2.63 17.68 -25.52
N CYS A 544 -1.48 17.75 -26.20
CA CYS A 544 -1.37 18.26 -27.57
C CYS A 544 -1.15 17.10 -28.54
N ILE A 545 -1.98 17.02 -29.57
CA ILE A 545 -1.99 15.91 -30.52
C ILE A 545 -1.65 16.42 -31.93
N GLY A 546 -0.75 15.70 -32.61
CA GLY A 546 -0.26 16.06 -33.95
C GLY A 546 -0.36 14.91 -34.95
N ASN A 547 -0.31 15.25 -36.24
CA ASN A 547 -0.39 14.29 -37.35
C ASN A 547 0.96 13.56 -37.55
N ALA A 548 1.05 12.36 -36.98
CA ALA A 548 1.86 11.22 -37.42
C ALA A 548 3.41 11.31 -37.57
N THR A 549 4.09 12.44 -37.44
CA THR A 549 5.59 12.45 -37.39
C THR A 549 6.22 13.34 -36.31
N GLY A 550 5.42 14.08 -35.56
CA GLY A 550 5.90 14.95 -34.46
C GLY A 550 4.91 15.17 -33.30
N GLY A 551 3.82 14.38 -33.22
CA GLY A 551 2.83 14.46 -32.16
C GLY A 551 2.95 13.31 -31.15
N ASP A 552 3.02 13.64 -29.85
CA ASP A 552 3.20 12.69 -28.75
C ASP A 552 1.90 11.97 -28.37
N CYS A 553 1.31 11.22 -29.32
CA CYS A 553 0.18 10.35 -29.00
C CYS A 553 0.59 9.14 -28.15
N ARG A 554 1.86 8.74 -28.20
CA ARG A 554 2.38 7.57 -27.49
C ARG A 554 2.31 7.76 -25.97
N GLY A 555 2.39 9.00 -25.48
CA GLY A 555 2.24 9.32 -24.06
C GLY A 555 0.80 9.40 -23.53
N SER A 556 -0.23 9.39 -24.40
CA SER A 556 -1.63 9.63 -23.95
C SER A 556 -2.28 8.48 -23.18
N GLY A 557 -1.68 7.28 -23.19
CA GLY A 557 -2.25 6.08 -22.58
C GLY A 557 -3.60 5.66 -23.20
N PRO A 558 -4.27 4.63 -22.67
CA PRO A 558 -5.58 4.21 -23.17
C PRO A 558 -6.63 5.31 -22.99
N VAL A 559 -7.62 5.35 -23.89
CA VAL A 559 -8.75 6.29 -23.85
C VAL A 559 -10.08 5.58 -24.06
N CYS A 560 -11.15 6.10 -23.47
CA CYS A 560 -12.50 5.56 -23.63
C CYS A 560 -13.38 6.51 -24.46
N ASP A 561 -14.07 5.98 -25.47
CA ASP A 561 -14.99 6.76 -26.29
C ASP A 561 -16.40 6.86 -25.70
N THR A 562 -17.25 7.70 -26.29
CA THR A 562 -18.64 7.94 -25.88
C THR A 562 -19.58 6.75 -26.06
N GLU A 563 -19.10 5.67 -26.69
CA GLU A 563 -19.80 4.39 -26.84
C GLU A 563 -19.27 3.33 -25.86
N GLY A 564 -18.30 3.68 -25.01
CA GLY A 564 -17.69 2.77 -24.05
C GLY A 564 -16.68 1.81 -24.68
N ARG A 565 -16.14 2.12 -25.86
CA ARG A 565 -15.06 1.34 -26.49
C ARG A 565 -13.71 1.93 -26.11
N GLU A 566 -12.83 1.06 -25.63
CA GLU A 566 -11.46 1.42 -25.28
C GLU A 566 -10.59 1.47 -26.54
N HIS A 567 -9.74 2.48 -26.62
CA HIS A 567 -8.73 2.64 -27.67
C HIS A 567 -7.34 2.71 -27.03
N PRO A 568 -6.29 2.08 -27.62
CA PRO A 568 -4.95 2.04 -27.03
C PRO A 568 -4.33 3.41 -26.74
N ASN A 569 -4.68 4.42 -27.54
CA ASN A 569 -4.25 5.80 -27.38
C ASN A 569 -5.14 6.78 -28.12
N MET A 570 -4.92 8.07 -27.85
CA MET A 570 -5.68 9.15 -28.48
C MET A 570 -5.58 9.15 -30.02
N CYS A 571 -4.43 8.78 -30.59
CA CYS A 571 -4.27 8.70 -32.05
C CYS A 571 -5.19 7.65 -32.69
N THR A 572 -5.37 6.50 -32.03
CA THR A 572 -6.26 5.45 -32.52
C THR A 572 -7.74 5.88 -32.48
N LEU A 573 -8.12 6.71 -31.51
CA LEU A 573 -9.45 7.35 -31.47
C LEU A 573 -9.59 8.36 -32.63
N MET A 574 -8.62 9.27 -32.79
CA MET A 574 -8.64 10.28 -33.86
C MET A 574 -8.74 9.66 -35.26
N SER A 575 -7.98 8.59 -35.52
CA SER A 575 -7.93 7.95 -36.83
C SER A 575 -9.26 7.31 -37.23
N LYS A 576 -10.12 6.95 -36.27
CA LYS A 576 -11.44 6.36 -36.52
C LYS A 576 -12.55 7.39 -36.71
N HIS A 577 -12.30 8.65 -36.35
CA HIS A 577 -13.32 9.70 -36.27
C HIS A 577 -12.88 10.98 -36.99
N ASP A 578 -12.31 10.83 -38.19
CA ASP A 578 -11.96 11.93 -39.10
C ASP A 578 -11.15 13.07 -38.48
N GLY A 579 -10.30 12.76 -37.49
CA GLY A 579 -9.43 13.74 -36.83
C GLY A 579 -10.10 14.63 -35.78
N ASP A 580 -11.35 14.36 -35.37
CA ASP A 580 -12.01 15.04 -34.25
C ASP A 580 -12.13 14.14 -33.01
N PRO A 581 -11.11 14.10 -32.13
CA PRO A 581 -11.17 13.30 -30.91
C PRO A 581 -12.16 13.86 -29.89
N LYS A 582 -12.49 15.15 -29.93
CA LYS A 582 -13.26 15.80 -28.85
C LYS A 582 -14.71 15.34 -28.83
N SER A 583 -15.29 15.12 -30.01
CA SER A 583 -16.68 14.67 -30.14
C SER A 583 -16.90 13.24 -29.68
N TRP A 584 -15.83 12.43 -29.68
CA TRP A 584 -15.92 10.99 -29.41
C TRP A 584 -15.25 10.57 -28.11
N LEU A 585 -14.40 11.40 -27.51
CA LEU A 585 -13.76 11.12 -26.23
C LEU A 585 -14.76 11.23 -25.08
N ALA A 586 -15.01 10.13 -24.36
CA ALA A 586 -15.74 10.17 -23.10
C ALA A 586 -14.83 10.60 -21.96
N HIS A 587 -13.67 9.95 -21.83
CA HIS A 587 -12.64 10.29 -20.86
C HIS A 587 -11.29 9.71 -21.25
N LEU A 588 -10.23 10.27 -20.67
CA LEU A 588 -8.89 9.71 -20.70
C LEU A 588 -8.79 8.54 -19.71
N GLY A 589 -7.92 7.57 -19.99
CA GLY A 589 -7.81 6.33 -19.23
C GLY A 589 -8.62 5.17 -19.81
N PRO A 590 -8.43 3.95 -19.26
CA PRO A 590 -9.14 2.74 -19.71
C PRO A 590 -10.63 2.83 -19.40
N CYS A 591 -11.47 2.13 -20.16
CA CYS A 591 -12.91 2.13 -19.92
C CYS A 591 -13.25 1.44 -18.60
N GLU A 592 -13.97 2.13 -17.71
CA GLU A 592 -14.42 1.55 -16.44
C GLU A 592 -15.75 0.79 -16.65
N PRO A 593 -15.91 -0.43 -16.10
CA PRO A 593 -17.15 -1.20 -16.22
C PRO A 593 -18.20 -0.74 -15.22
N GLY A 594 -19.49 -0.87 -15.57
CA GLY A 594 -20.59 -0.68 -14.62
C GLY A 594 -20.90 0.77 -14.24
N CYS A 595 -20.31 1.75 -14.94
CA CYS A 595 -20.58 3.18 -14.78
C CYS A 595 -21.42 3.74 -15.94
N ARG A 596 -21.99 4.92 -15.73
CA ARG A 596 -22.69 5.68 -16.78
C ARG A 596 -21.72 6.55 -17.56
N VAL A 597 -21.70 6.40 -18.89
CA VAL A 597 -20.81 7.13 -19.82
C VAL A 597 -21.26 8.59 -20.04
N ARG A 598 -22.52 8.93 -19.72
CA ARG A 598 -23.09 10.27 -19.92
C ARG A 598 -23.79 10.80 -18.68
N GLY A 599 -23.83 12.12 -18.57
CA GLY A 599 -24.53 12.88 -17.52
C GLY A 599 -23.56 13.32 -16.43
N PRO A 600 -23.50 14.63 -16.12
CA PRO A 600 -22.51 15.15 -15.19
C PRO A 600 -22.73 14.61 -13.77
N VAL A 601 -21.64 14.49 -13.03
CA VAL A 601 -21.63 14.04 -11.64
C VAL A 601 -20.69 14.92 -10.82
N CYS A 602 -20.98 15.06 -9.53
CA CYS A 602 -20.07 15.67 -8.57
C CYS A 602 -19.24 14.58 -7.91
N GLY A 603 -17.92 14.70 -7.98
CA GLY A 603 -17.00 13.80 -7.29
C GLY A 603 -16.88 14.12 -5.79
N ILE A 604 -16.41 13.16 -5.00
CA ILE A 604 -16.10 13.37 -3.57
C ILE A 604 -14.96 14.37 -3.32
N ASP A 605 -14.23 14.74 -4.36
CA ASP A 605 -13.23 15.79 -4.37
C ASP A 605 -13.83 17.20 -4.54
N GLY A 606 -15.13 17.29 -4.82
CA GLY A 606 -15.83 18.55 -5.08
C GLY A 606 -15.72 19.05 -6.53
N GLU A 607 -15.22 18.23 -7.45
CA GLU A 607 -15.14 18.57 -8.88
C GLU A 607 -16.26 17.98 -9.71
N THR A 608 -16.67 18.71 -10.75
CA THR A 608 -17.69 18.24 -11.70
C THR A 608 -17.04 17.45 -12.81
N TYR A 609 -17.45 16.20 -12.96
CA TYR A 609 -17.03 15.30 -14.04
C TYR A 609 -18.13 15.18 -15.09
N PRO A 610 -17.78 15.00 -16.38
CA PRO A 610 -18.77 14.88 -17.46
C PRO A 610 -19.61 13.60 -17.38
N SER A 611 -19.11 12.58 -16.68
CA SER A 611 -19.80 11.31 -16.47
C SER A 611 -19.27 10.56 -15.24
N GLU A 612 -20.02 9.56 -14.78
CA GLU A 612 -19.59 8.64 -13.71
C GLU A 612 -18.32 7.88 -14.10
N CYS A 613 -18.24 7.42 -15.36
CA CYS A 613 -17.04 6.77 -15.87
C CYS A 613 -15.82 7.69 -15.87
N ALA A 614 -16.01 8.98 -16.20
CA ALA A 614 -14.92 9.96 -16.18
C ALA A 614 -14.38 10.19 -14.76
N ALA A 615 -15.24 10.21 -13.74
CA ALA A 615 -14.81 10.30 -12.34
C ALA A 615 -14.04 9.04 -11.91
N TRP A 616 -14.55 7.85 -12.23
CA TRP A 616 -13.94 6.58 -11.84
C TRP A 616 -12.60 6.33 -12.55
N ALA A 617 -12.45 6.80 -13.80
CA ALA A 617 -11.18 6.74 -14.53
C ALA A 617 -10.06 7.52 -13.81
N GLN A 618 -10.42 8.58 -13.08
CA GLN A 618 -9.50 9.33 -12.21
C GLN A 618 -9.45 8.79 -10.77
N ARG A 619 -10.12 7.66 -10.50
CA ARG A 619 -10.27 7.03 -9.17
C ARG A 619 -10.94 7.94 -8.14
N VAL A 620 -11.88 8.76 -8.59
CA VAL A 620 -12.74 9.59 -7.75
C VAL A 620 -14.13 8.96 -7.67
N LEU A 621 -14.61 8.74 -6.44
CA LEU A 621 -15.96 8.23 -6.20
C LEU A 621 -16.98 9.35 -6.49
N VAL A 622 -18.14 9.00 -7.01
CA VAL A 622 -19.24 9.97 -7.22
C VAL A 622 -19.92 10.26 -5.90
N ASP A 623 -20.04 11.53 -5.54
CA ASP A 623 -20.81 11.98 -4.38
C ASP A 623 -22.31 12.01 -4.70
N TYR A 624 -22.68 12.70 -5.78
CA TYR A 624 -24.05 12.76 -6.26
C TYR A 624 -24.12 13.04 -7.78
N ARG A 625 -25.32 12.87 -8.34
CA ARG A 625 -25.59 13.13 -9.76
C ARG A 625 -25.91 14.60 -10.00
N GLY A 626 -25.48 15.11 -11.15
CA GLY A 626 -25.52 16.53 -11.49
C GLY A 626 -24.18 17.21 -11.28
N PRO A 627 -24.03 18.47 -11.72
CA PRO A 627 -22.85 19.26 -11.43
C PRO A 627 -22.72 19.54 -9.92
N CYS A 628 -21.52 19.86 -9.46
CA CYS A 628 -21.31 20.24 -8.07
C CYS A 628 -22.08 21.54 -7.73
N LEU A 629 -22.87 21.48 -6.67
CA LEU A 629 -23.69 22.58 -6.14
C LEU A 629 -23.08 23.21 -4.88
N HIS A 630 -22.21 22.50 -4.18
CA HIS A 630 -21.55 23.01 -2.98
C HIS A 630 -20.20 23.63 -3.34
N ARG A 631 -19.87 24.76 -2.71
CA ARG A 631 -18.47 25.20 -2.56
C ARG A 631 -17.82 24.25 -1.57
N HIS A 632 -16.56 23.85 -1.74
CA HIS A 632 -15.91 22.85 -0.87
C HIS A 632 -16.30 23.11 0.61
N GLY A 633 -17.09 22.23 1.24
CA GLY A 633 -17.87 22.60 2.43
C GLY A 633 -19.21 21.86 2.51
N LYS A 634 -20.10 22.28 3.43
CA LYS A 634 -21.46 21.75 3.55
C LYS A 634 -22.54 22.68 2.99
N GLU A 635 -22.17 23.89 2.60
CA GLU A 635 -23.10 24.88 2.03
C GLU A 635 -23.58 24.41 0.66
N GLY A 636 -24.90 24.38 0.44
CA GLY A 636 -25.48 23.85 -0.80
C GLY A 636 -25.75 22.35 -0.78
N CYS A 637 -25.26 21.60 0.21
CA CYS A 637 -25.60 20.18 0.37
C CYS A 637 -27.09 19.94 0.68
N ASP A 638 -27.80 20.93 1.22
CA ASP A 638 -29.24 20.81 1.50
C ASP A 638 -30.09 20.64 0.22
N GLN A 639 -29.56 21.08 -0.92
CA GLN A 639 -30.21 20.95 -2.23
C GLN A 639 -29.81 19.66 -2.96
N VAL A 640 -28.87 18.90 -2.39
CA VAL A 640 -28.34 17.68 -3.00
C VAL A 640 -29.24 16.49 -2.69
N ARG A 641 -29.60 15.74 -3.73
CA ARG A 641 -30.33 14.48 -3.58
C ARG A 641 -29.36 13.29 -3.55
N CYS A 642 -29.16 12.75 -2.36
CA CYS A 642 -28.25 11.63 -2.17
C CYS A 642 -28.81 10.28 -2.62
N PRO A 643 -27.94 9.36 -3.06
CA PRO A 643 -28.33 7.98 -3.35
C PRO A 643 -28.83 7.27 -2.09
N LEU A 644 -29.78 6.35 -2.28
CA LEU A 644 -30.29 5.52 -1.18
C LEU A 644 -29.22 4.53 -0.75
N MET A 645 -29.06 4.38 0.56
CA MET A 645 -28.11 3.43 1.13
C MET A 645 -28.59 1.98 0.95
N PRO A 646 -27.68 1.03 0.65
CA PRO A 646 -28.02 -0.38 0.56
C PRO A 646 -28.66 -0.89 1.87
N PRO A 647 -29.73 -1.69 1.81
CA PRO A 647 -30.30 -2.34 3.00
C PRO A 647 -29.31 -3.37 3.57
N GLY A 648 -29.12 -3.40 4.89
CA GLY A 648 -28.29 -4.42 5.56
C GLY A 648 -27.04 -3.95 6.32
N GLY A 649 -27.07 -2.78 6.97
CA GLY A 649 -26.07 -2.47 8.01
C GLY A 649 -24.69 -2.07 7.50
N CYS A 650 -24.62 -1.43 6.33
CA CYS A 650 -23.45 -0.62 6.00
C CYS A 650 -23.30 0.49 7.06
N GLN A 651 -22.16 0.52 7.76
CA GLN A 651 -21.82 1.66 8.59
C GLN A 651 -21.47 2.79 7.63
N ALA A 652 -22.28 3.82 7.62
CA ALA A 652 -22.38 4.71 6.47
C ALA A 652 -21.12 5.51 6.14
N LEU A 653 -19.94 5.39 6.73
CA LEU A 653 -18.82 6.35 6.58
C LEU A 653 -19.19 7.86 6.66
N LEU A 654 -20.38 8.26 7.08
CA LEU A 654 -20.72 9.68 7.16
C LEU A 654 -21.75 10.01 8.20
N ALA A 655 -21.46 11.08 8.91
CA ALA A 655 -21.80 12.39 8.37
C ALA A 655 -20.67 13.34 7.86
N ARG A 656 -19.37 13.01 7.77
CA ARG A 656 -18.30 14.05 7.54
C ARG A 656 -16.97 13.58 6.89
N LEU A 657 -16.96 13.02 5.68
CA LEU A 657 -15.75 13.22 4.85
C LEU A 657 -15.64 14.73 4.55
N PRO A 658 -14.50 15.40 4.79
CA PRO A 658 -14.37 16.84 4.58
C PRO A 658 -14.72 17.20 3.13
N GLY A 659 -15.76 18.03 2.94
CA GLY A 659 -16.15 18.50 1.61
C GLY A 659 -17.04 17.57 0.78
N THR A 660 -17.70 16.57 1.39
CA THR A 660 -18.71 15.72 0.71
C THR A 660 -20.12 15.98 1.27
N CYS A 661 -21.15 15.81 0.44
CA CYS A 661 -22.55 15.95 0.82
C CYS A 661 -23.23 14.62 1.15
N CYS A 662 -22.93 13.55 0.42
CA CYS A 662 -23.79 12.37 0.39
C CYS A 662 -23.18 11.10 0.96
N PRO A 663 -24.04 10.20 1.48
CA PRO A 663 -23.60 8.97 2.07
C PRO A 663 -22.82 7.95 1.24
N HIS A 664 -21.67 7.51 1.74
CA HIS A 664 -20.80 6.53 1.07
C HIS A 664 -20.52 5.31 1.94
N CYS A 665 -20.85 4.13 1.44
CA CYS A 665 -20.42 2.91 2.07
C CYS A 665 -18.96 2.57 1.75
N GLY A 666 -18.12 2.51 2.78
CA GLY A 666 -16.75 2.04 2.62
C GLY A 666 -15.93 2.26 3.89
N TRP A 667 -14.62 2.15 3.72
CA TRP A 667 -13.64 2.40 4.77
C TRP A 667 -12.69 3.50 4.36
N GLY A 668 -12.61 4.52 5.20
CA GLY A 668 -11.76 5.67 4.98
C GLY A 668 -10.41 5.48 5.66
N LEU A 669 -9.33 5.83 4.97
CA LEU A 669 -7.98 5.89 5.50
C LEU A 669 -7.37 7.22 5.11
N ARG A 670 -6.79 7.95 6.07
CA ARG A 670 -6.08 9.19 5.79
C ARG A 670 -4.58 8.95 5.80
N LEU A 671 -3.93 9.24 4.68
CA LEU A 671 -2.48 9.21 4.50
C LEU A 671 -1.90 10.62 4.55
N VAL A 672 -0.67 10.73 5.01
CA VAL A 672 0.15 11.94 5.03
C VAL A 672 1.09 11.88 3.84
N LEU A 673 1.08 12.90 3.00
CA LEU A 673 1.97 13.04 1.85
C LEU A 673 3.28 13.71 2.25
N GLY A 674 4.39 13.30 1.62
CA GLY A 674 5.68 13.91 1.86
C GLY A 674 5.75 15.36 1.34
N ARG A 675 6.61 16.20 1.92
CA ARG A 675 6.87 17.59 1.48
C ARG A 675 7.90 17.79 0.35
N PRO A 676 8.89 16.91 0.09
CA PRO A 676 9.83 17.06 -1.03
C PRO A 676 9.19 17.11 -2.44
N TRP A 677 7.87 17.02 -2.50
CA TRP A 677 7.02 16.97 -3.68
C TRP A 677 6.54 18.35 -4.16
N ARG A 678 6.69 19.39 -3.31
CA ARG A 678 6.26 20.77 -3.60
C ARG A 678 7.35 21.64 -4.20
N ASN A 679 8.60 21.41 -3.79
CA ASN A 679 9.74 22.18 -4.27
C ASN A 679 10.47 21.35 -5.33
N GLY A 680 9.84 21.18 -6.49
CA GLY A 680 10.54 20.62 -7.64
C GLY A 680 11.82 21.41 -7.90
N SER A 681 12.97 20.75 -7.90
CA SER A 681 14.12 21.32 -8.61
C SER A 681 13.70 21.44 -10.08
N SER A 682 14.02 22.57 -10.71
CA SER A 682 13.57 22.93 -12.06
C SER A 682 13.99 21.97 -13.17
N ASP A 683 14.69 20.88 -12.83
CA ASP A 683 15.30 19.92 -13.77
C ASP A 683 14.56 18.58 -13.87
N GLN A 684 13.53 18.30 -13.07
CA GLN A 684 12.71 17.09 -13.23
C GLN A 684 11.26 17.42 -13.60
N LYS A 685 11.02 17.47 -14.92
CA LYS A 685 9.72 17.64 -15.61
C LYS A 685 8.83 16.39 -15.60
N GLU A 686 8.85 15.56 -14.57
CA GLU A 686 7.96 14.39 -14.52
C GLU A 686 6.68 14.73 -13.76
N GLU A 687 5.59 14.89 -14.52
CA GLU A 687 4.25 15.14 -14.01
C GLU A 687 3.78 13.93 -13.17
N ARG A 688 3.11 14.20 -12.05
CA ARG A 688 2.72 13.16 -11.08
C ARG A 688 1.23 13.24 -10.79
N PRO A 689 0.38 12.65 -11.66
CA PRO A 689 -1.05 12.63 -11.45
C PRO A 689 -1.39 11.81 -10.20
N LEU A 690 -2.41 12.26 -9.45
CA LEU A 690 -2.86 11.56 -8.26
C LEU A 690 -3.38 10.15 -8.60
N SER A 691 -3.99 9.99 -9.77
CA SER A 691 -4.52 8.72 -10.25
C SER A 691 -3.47 7.62 -10.37
N GLU A 692 -2.21 7.96 -10.68
CA GLU A 692 -1.11 6.99 -10.68
C GLU A 692 -0.78 6.50 -9.27
N LEU A 693 -0.67 7.41 -8.29
CA LEU A 693 -0.46 7.04 -6.89
C LEU A 693 -1.60 6.16 -6.38
N LEU A 694 -2.85 6.51 -6.69
CA LEU A 694 -4.03 5.72 -6.35
C LEU A 694 -4.00 4.35 -7.02
N TRP A 695 -3.55 4.26 -8.27
CA TRP A 695 -3.41 2.99 -8.97
C TRP A 695 -2.39 2.08 -8.28
N TRP A 696 -1.23 2.60 -7.87
CA TRP A 696 -0.23 1.81 -7.12
C TRP A 696 -0.74 1.35 -5.76
N LEU A 697 -1.49 2.18 -5.04
CA LEU A 697 -2.12 1.77 -3.78
C LEU A 697 -3.21 0.72 -4.01
N ARG A 698 -3.97 0.84 -5.09
CA ARG A 698 -5.01 -0.11 -5.51
C ARG A 698 -4.46 -1.50 -5.84
N THR A 699 -3.22 -1.61 -6.34
CA THR A 699 -2.61 -2.94 -6.62
C THR A 699 -2.36 -3.76 -5.34
N GLN A 700 -2.35 -3.12 -4.17
CA GLN A 700 -2.15 -3.80 -2.88
C GLN A 700 -3.40 -4.53 -2.37
N LEU A 701 -4.58 -4.19 -2.88
CA LEU A 701 -5.84 -4.87 -2.55
C LEU A 701 -5.86 -6.27 -3.17
N SER A 702 -6.04 -7.32 -2.35
CA SER A 702 -5.95 -8.72 -2.80
C SER A 702 -7.28 -9.31 -3.29
N SER A 703 -8.41 -8.67 -2.96
CA SER A 703 -9.76 -9.13 -3.30
C SER A 703 -10.37 -8.44 -4.53
N THR A 704 -11.23 -9.16 -5.27
CA THR A 704 -12.03 -8.59 -6.38
C THR A 704 -13.28 -7.84 -5.90
N GLN A 705 -13.71 -8.10 -4.67
CA GLN A 705 -14.92 -7.51 -4.09
C GLN A 705 -14.73 -6.10 -3.53
N CYS A 706 -13.50 -5.61 -3.48
CA CYS A 706 -13.16 -4.28 -2.99
C CYS A 706 -12.39 -3.50 -4.06
N ASP A 707 -12.67 -2.19 -4.13
CA ASP A 707 -11.92 -1.25 -4.94
C ASP A 707 -11.49 -0.02 -4.13
N LEU A 708 -10.50 0.71 -4.63
CA LEU A 708 -9.89 1.86 -3.98
C LEU A 708 -10.09 3.12 -4.81
N PHE A 709 -10.65 4.13 -4.15
CA PHE A 709 -10.80 5.49 -4.64
C PHE A 709 -10.07 6.44 -3.70
N GLY A 710 -9.80 7.67 -4.13
CA GLY A 710 -9.23 8.66 -3.22
C GLY A 710 -9.17 10.06 -3.79
N HIS A 711 -8.97 11.02 -2.90
CA HIS A 711 -8.83 12.44 -3.23
C HIS A 711 -7.93 13.13 -2.20
N LEU A 712 -7.42 14.31 -2.57
CA LEU A 712 -6.64 15.15 -1.66
C LEU A 712 -7.59 15.95 -0.78
N ASP A 713 -7.32 16.02 0.52
CA ASP A 713 -8.20 16.70 1.47
C ASP A 713 -8.22 18.21 1.14
N PRO A 714 -9.39 18.79 0.79
CA PRO A 714 -9.47 20.17 0.31
C PRO A 714 -9.16 21.20 1.42
N ALA A 715 -9.28 20.79 2.69
CA ALA A 715 -8.95 21.66 3.83
C ALA A 715 -7.52 21.43 4.33
N LEU A 716 -6.89 20.31 3.97
CA LEU A 716 -5.57 19.90 4.48
C LEU A 716 -4.72 19.30 3.33
N PRO A 717 -4.01 20.12 2.55
CA PRO A 717 -3.37 19.69 1.29
C PRO A 717 -2.24 18.66 1.48
N ASP A 718 -1.78 18.43 2.71
CA ASP A 718 -0.79 17.41 3.07
C ASP A 718 -1.41 16.00 3.19
N PHE A 719 -2.72 15.86 3.06
CA PHE A 719 -3.42 14.61 3.32
C PHE A 719 -4.12 14.05 2.08
N LEU A 720 -3.95 12.75 1.90
CA LEU A 720 -4.68 11.94 0.92
C LEU A 720 -5.74 11.12 1.66
N VAL A 721 -6.99 11.27 1.27
CA VAL A 721 -8.12 10.47 1.75
C VAL A 721 -8.33 9.32 0.78
N LEU A 722 -8.18 8.10 1.28
CA LEU A 722 -8.46 6.86 0.56
C LEU A 722 -9.78 6.28 1.03
N LEU A 723 -10.55 5.73 0.10
CA LEU A 723 -11.80 5.02 0.34
C LEU A 723 -11.70 3.62 -0.26
N VAL A 724 -11.80 2.61 0.59
CA VAL A 724 -11.92 1.21 0.17
C VAL A 724 -13.39 0.82 0.21
N VAL A 725 -13.98 0.62 -0.96
CA VAL A 725 -15.43 0.44 -1.14
C VAL A 725 -15.74 -0.92 -1.75
N PRO A 726 -16.90 -1.51 -1.42
CA PRO A 726 -17.33 -2.76 -2.03
C PRO A 726 -17.79 -2.57 -3.49
N THR A 727 -17.41 -3.49 -4.37
CA THR A 727 -17.81 -3.48 -5.80
C THR A 727 -19.18 -4.13 -6.05
N SER A 728 -19.67 -4.91 -5.08
CA SER A 728 -20.98 -5.57 -5.11
C SER A 728 -21.52 -5.73 -3.69
N TRP A 729 -22.85 -5.63 -3.52
CA TRP A 729 -23.54 -5.68 -2.23
C TRP A 729 -24.36 -6.96 -2.07
N PRO A 730 -24.58 -7.50 -0.84
CA PRO A 730 -24.15 -7.00 0.48
C PRO A 730 -22.96 -7.74 1.14
N ALA A 731 -22.42 -8.79 0.52
CA ALA A 731 -21.51 -9.76 1.18
C ALA A 731 -20.03 -9.32 1.37
N SER A 732 -19.65 -8.11 1.01
CA SER A 732 -18.24 -7.68 0.84
C SER A 732 -17.74 -6.63 1.84
N TRP A 733 -18.62 -6.07 2.68
CA TRP A 733 -18.29 -4.94 3.57
C TRP A 733 -17.18 -5.23 4.59
N THR A 734 -17.25 -6.34 5.32
CA THR A 734 -16.26 -6.70 6.35
C THR A 734 -14.90 -7.04 5.73
N LEU A 735 -14.89 -7.53 4.49
CA LEU A 735 -13.69 -7.78 3.72
C LEU A 735 -12.99 -6.47 3.35
N CYS A 736 -13.75 -5.47 2.86
CA CYS A 736 -13.18 -4.17 2.52
C CYS A 736 -12.66 -3.41 3.75
N ARG A 737 -13.27 -3.62 4.94
CA ARG A 737 -12.71 -3.16 6.22
C ARG A 737 -11.32 -3.73 6.46
N ALA A 738 -11.18 -5.04 6.30
CA ALA A 738 -9.93 -5.75 6.54
C ALA A 738 -8.84 -5.36 5.51
N GLU A 739 -9.21 -5.14 4.25
CA GLU A 739 -8.33 -4.60 3.21
C GLU A 739 -7.82 -3.19 3.56
N ALA A 740 -8.72 -2.30 4.01
CA ALA A 740 -8.33 -0.95 4.44
C ALA A 740 -7.36 -0.99 5.64
N GLN A 741 -7.64 -1.86 6.63
CA GLN A 741 -6.76 -2.09 7.78
C GLN A 741 -5.38 -2.62 7.38
N ARG A 742 -5.34 -3.58 6.44
CA ARG A 742 -4.08 -4.12 5.90
C ARG A 742 -3.28 -3.05 5.17
N LEU A 743 -3.92 -2.24 4.31
CA LEU A 743 -3.25 -1.16 3.59
C LEU A 743 -2.70 -0.10 4.56
N ASP A 744 -3.49 0.28 5.56
CA ASP A 744 -3.07 1.16 6.64
C ASP A 744 -1.84 0.63 7.39
N ALA A 745 -1.84 -0.66 7.73
CA ALA A 745 -0.73 -1.32 8.39
C ALA A 745 0.54 -1.33 7.52
N LEU A 746 0.44 -1.67 6.22
CA LEU A 746 1.57 -1.60 5.28
C LEU A 746 2.24 -0.23 5.28
N VAL A 747 1.44 0.85 5.34
CA VAL A 747 1.95 2.21 5.43
C VAL A 747 2.61 2.50 6.79
N ARG A 748 1.97 2.10 7.90
CA ARG A 748 2.51 2.31 9.26
C ARG A 748 3.83 1.59 9.48
N VAL A 749 3.92 0.34 9.03
CA VAL A 749 5.14 -0.46 9.16
C VAL A 749 6.15 -0.17 8.06
N ARG A 750 5.93 0.84 7.20
CA ARG A 750 6.78 1.17 6.03
C ARG A 750 7.23 -0.06 5.25
N SER A 751 6.29 -0.93 4.87
CA SER A 751 6.61 -2.21 4.23
C SER A 751 7.34 -1.99 2.90
N PRO A 752 8.49 -2.65 2.66
CA PRO A 752 9.19 -2.55 1.37
C PRO A 752 8.35 -3.01 0.18
N ALA A 753 7.37 -3.89 0.39
CA ALA A 753 6.44 -4.32 -0.66
C ALA A 753 5.59 -3.17 -1.22
N LEU A 754 5.27 -2.17 -0.39
CA LEU A 754 4.60 -0.94 -0.83
C LEU A 754 5.60 0.15 -1.22
N PHE A 755 6.59 0.42 -0.36
CA PHE A 755 7.47 1.59 -0.52
C PHE A 755 8.49 1.47 -1.65
N SER A 756 8.75 0.26 -2.16
CA SER A 756 9.54 0.08 -3.38
C SER A 756 8.77 0.49 -4.65
N LEU A 757 7.44 0.42 -4.61
CA LEU A 757 6.52 0.76 -5.71
C LEU A 757 6.16 2.24 -5.76
N LEU A 758 6.26 2.93 -4.62
CA LEU A 758 5.87 4.32 -4.53
C LEU A 758 7.03 5.20 -5.02
N PRO A 759 6.73 6.24 -5.82
CA PRO A 759 7.75 7.22 -6.15
C PRO A 759 8.19 7.91 -4.84
N MET A 760 9.50 8.07 -4.64
CA MET A 760 10.13 8.82 -3.54
C MET A 760 9.42 8.68 -2.17
N GLU A 761 9.36 9.72 -1.33
CA GLU A 761 8.56 9.73 -0.09
C GLU A 761 7.12 10.18 -0.33
N ALA A 762 6.41 9.64 -1.33
CA ALA A 762 5.07 10.12 -1.72
C ALA A 762 4.12 10.08 -0.52
N VAL A 763 4.22 8.99 0.23
CA VAL A 763 3.51 8.78 1.47
C VAL A 763 4.50 8.88 2.62
N ALA A 764 4.43 9.95 3.40
CA ALA A 764 5.19 10.08 4.63
C ALA A 764 4.69 9.08 5.69
N GLY A 765 3.38 8.78 5.70
CA GLY A 765 2.82 7.62 6.38
C GLY A 765 1.31 7.73 6.60
N SER A 766 0.75 6.98 7.57
CA SER A 766 -0.69 6.99 7.85
C SER A 766 -1.06 7.85 9.07
N ALA A 767 -2.14 8.63 8.93
CA ALA A 767 -2.78 9.39 10.00
C ALA A 767 -3.82 8.54 10.78
N GLY A 768 -4.31 7.44 10.19
CA GLY A 768 -5.36 6.63 10.80
C GLY A 768 -6.45 6.20 9.84
N LEU A 769 -7.14 5.12 10.18
CA LEU A 769 -8.48 4.89 9.65
C LEU A 769 -9.37 6.04 10.10
N LEU A 770 -10.28 6.45 9.23
CA LEU A 770 -11.35 7.37 9.54
C LEU A 770 -12.40 6.59 10.33
N ASP A 771 -12.11 6.36 11.62
CA ASP A 771 -12.98 5.61 12.52
C ASP A 771 -13.90 6.54 13.33
N GLU A 772 -15.02 5.99 13.75
CA GLU A 772 -16.29 6.66 14.04
C GLU A 772 -16.37 7.47 15.36
N THR A 773 -15.27 7.78 16.04
CA THR A 773 -15.36 8.48 17.33
C THR A 773 -15.43 10.00 17.17
N VAL A 774 -16.55 10.49 16.64
CA VAL A 774 -17.14 11.72 17.19
C VAL A 774 -18.35 11.25 17.98
N GLU A 775 -18.26 11.47 19.29
CA GLU A 775 -19.33 11.26 20.25
C GLU A 775 -20.67 11.65 19.63
N HIS A 776 -21.66 10.81 19.88
CA HIS A 776 -23.05 11.20 19.76
C HIS A 776 -23.22 12.54 20.47
N ALA A 777 -23.25 13.65 19.72
CA ALA A 777 -24.14 14.74 20.06
C ALA A 777 -25.53 14.12 19.95
N SER A 778 -25.95 13.52 21.05
CA SER A 778 -27.31 13.13 21.32
C SER A 778 -28.12 14.42 21.34
N SER A 779 -28.50 14.89 20.15
CA SER A 779 -29.72 15.66 19.96
C SER A 779 -30.80 14.72 19.40
N ALA A 780 -30.94 13.56 20.03
CA ALA A 780 -32.27 13.06 20.35
C ALA A 780 -32.52 13.50 21.80
N PRO A 781 -33.67 14.11 22.13
CA PRO A 781 -34.00 14.41 23.51
C PRO A 781 -34.02 13.08 24.27
N GLY A 782 -33.05 12.90 25.16
CA GLY A 782 -32.97 11.71 26.00
C GLY A 782 -34.25 11.58 26.81
N ALA A 783 -35.04 10.56 26.51
CA ALA A 783 -35.89 9.92 27.49
C ALA A 783 -34.96 9.31 28.56
N GLY A 784 -34.64 10.11 29.57
CA GLY A 784 -33.72 9.73 30.63
C GLY A 784 -33.78 10.72 31.79
N ARG A 785 -34.55 10.34 32.82
CA ARG A 785 -34.51 10.83 34.21
C ARG A 785 -35.19 12.19 34.49
N LEU A 786 -36.52 12.22 34.34
CA LEU A 786 -37.38 12.94 35.31
C LEU A 786 -37.32 12.20 36.65
N SER A 787 -36.27 12.38 37.46
CA SER A 787 -36.24 11.80 38.81
C SER A 787 -35.38 12.55 39.83
N THR A 788 -34.87 13.74 39.50
CA THR A 788 -34.13 14.57 40.47
C THR A 788 -34.80 15.91 40.73
N HIS A 789 -35.57 16.48 39.79
CA HIS A 789 -36.37 17.68 40.04
C HIS A 789 -37.73 17.39 40.69
N ALA A 790 -38.30 16.20 40.47
CA ALA A 790 -39.48 15.75 41.21
C ALA A 790 -39.17 15.55 42.70
N SER A 791 -38.02 14.97 43.04
CA SER A 791 -37.59 14.73 44.42
C SER A 791 -37.28 16.02 45.19
N PHE A 792 -36.69 17.03 44.53
CA PHE A 792 -36.48 18.36 45.12
C PHE A 792 -37.79 19.15 45.26
N LEU A 793 -38.70 19.09 44.29
CA LEU A 793 -40.03 19.70 44.42
C LEU A 793 -40.89 18.99 45.48
N THR A 794 -40.81 17.67 45.64
CA THR A 794 -41.52 16.95 46.70
C THR A 794 -40.92 17.20 48.08
N LEU A 795 -39.59 17.36 48.21
CA LEU A 795 -38.94 17.74 49.47
C LEU A 795 -39.19 19.22 49.83
N LEU A 796 -39.27 20.11 48.83
CA LEU A 796 -39.63 21.52 49.02
C LEU A 796 -41.13 21.67 49.36
N LEU A 797 -42.01 20.88 48.72
CA LEU A 797 -43.43 20.83 49.06
C LEU A 797 -43.68 20.18 50.42
N LEU A 798 -42.93 19.13 50.81
CA LEU A 798 -43.01 18.56 52.16
C LEU A 798 -42.52 19.56 53.23
N SER A 799 -41.46 20.32 52.96
CA SER A 799 -40.95 21.32 53.91
C SER A 799 -41.87 22.54 54.00
N LEU A 800 -42.50 22.97 52.91
CA LEU A 800 -43.55 24.00 52.90
C LEU A 800 -44.86 23.52 53.56
N LEU A 801 -45.23 22.24 53.43
CA LEU A 801 -46.39 21.64 54.11
C LEU A 801 -46.14 21.42 55.62
N LEU A 802 -44.91 21.06 56.02
CA LEU A 802 -44.50 20.96 57.42
C LEU A 802 -44.36 22.34 58.08
N ALA A 803 -43.97 23.38 57.33
CA ALA A 803 -43.96 24.77 57.79
C ALA A 803 -45.36 25.39 57.86
N ALA A 804 -46.30 24.95 57.02
CA ALA A 804 -47.70 25.38 57.09
C ALA A 804 -48.50 24.67 58.20
N ALA A 805 -48.01 23.54 58.73
CA ALA A 805 -48.66 22.79 59.81
C ALA A 805 -48.29 23.29 61.23
N SER A 806 -47.36 24.24 61.38
CA SER A 806 -46.85 24.71 62.67
C SER A 806 -47.23 26.16 63.04
N CYS A 807 -48.13 26.81 62.31
CA CYS A 807 -48.65 28.14 62.68
C CYS A 807 -50.19 28.21 62.60
N PRO A 808 -50.90 28.53 63.70
CA PRO A 808 -52.32 28.87 63.65
C PRO A 808 -52.51 30.30 63.09
N ALA A 809 -53.49 30.42 62.18
CA ALA A 809 -54.14 31.59 61.56
C ALA A 809 -54.05 32.99 62.23
N PRO A 810 -54.50 34.09 61.57
CA PRO A 810 -54.43 34.52 60.16
C PRO A 810 -53.96 36.00 60.03
N LEU A 811 -54.08 36.59 58.83
CA LEU A 811 -53.97 38.02 58.47
C LEU A 811 -52.57 38.52 58.04
N PHE A 812 -52.29 38.42 56.73
CA PHE A 812 -51.76 39.49 55.85
C PHE A 812 -51.48 38.91 54.45
N GLY A 813 -52.46 38.19 53.89
CA GLY A 813 -52.44 37.81 52.48
C GLY A 813 -53.14 38.90 51.68
N LEU A 814 -52.37 39.78 51.03
CA LEU A 814 -52.77 40.52 49.81
C LEU A 814 -51.69 41.45 49.24
N GLN A 815 -50.59 41.73 49.95
CA GLN A 815 -49.51 42.58 49.41
C GLN A 815 -48.45 41.82 48.57
N PHE A 816 -48.26 40.50 48.79
CA PHE A 816 -47.15 39.75 48.16
C PHE A 816 -47.46 39.17 46.77
N VAL A 817 -48.74 39.07 46.40
CA VAL A 817 -49.16 38.47 45.12
C VAL A 817 -49.09 39.48 43.96
N VAL A 818 -49.13 40.79 44.25
CA VAL A 818 -49.08 41.84 43.23
C VAL A 818 -47.65 42.10 42.73
N GLU A 819 -46.63 41.99 43.59
CA GLU A 819 -45.22 42.18 43.21
C GLU A 819 -44.67 41.02 42.34
N LEU A 820 -45.12 39.78 42.58
CA LEU A 820 -44.71 38.61 41.78
C LEU A 820 -45.27 38.62 40.35
N ALA A 821 -46.43 39.24 40.13
CA ALA A 821 -47.03 39.37 38.80
C ALA A 821 -46.29 40.41 37.92
N VAL A 822 -45.63 41.41 38.52
CA VAL A 822 -44.86 42.43 37.79
C VAL A 822 -43.53 41.86 37.28
N VAL A 823 -42.86 41.02 38.08
CA VAL A 823 -41.60 40.35 37.69
C VAL A 823 -41.82 39.32 36.57
N TYR A 824 -42.94 38.58 36.60
CA TYR A 824 -43.25 37.58 35.58
C TYR A 824 -43.59 38.20 34.21
N ARG A 825 -44.15 39.42 34.20
CA ARG A 825 -44.49 40.16 32.97
C ARG A 825 -43.28 40.85 32.32
N GLN A 826 -42.23 41.18 33.09
CA GLN A 826 -40.97 41.72 32.55
C GLN A 826 -40.02 40.64 31.99
N LEU A 827 -40.06 39.42 32.54
CA LEU A 827 -39.26 38.29 32.04
C LEU A 827 -39.80 37.71 30.72
N SER A 828 -41.11 37.78 30.49
CA SER A 828 -41.76 37.26 29.27
C SER A 828 -41.58 38.19 28.05
N VAL A 829 -41.44 39.50 28.25
CA VAL A 829 -41.18 40.46 27.14
C VAL A 829 -39.70 40.46 26.72
N SER A 830 -38.78 40.11 27.63
CA SER A 830 -37.35 39.99 27.32
C SER A 830 -37.00 38.68 26.57
N ALA A 831 -37.76 37.61 26.78
CA ALA A 831 -37.57 36.33 26.09
C ALA A 831 -38.03 36.33 24.61
N LEU A 832 -38.96 37.22 24.24
CA LEU A 832 -39.49 37.34 22.87
C LEU A 832 -38.71 38.30 21.96
N ARG A 833 -37.76 39.09 22.50
CA ARG A 833 -36.84 39.94 21.70
C ARG A 833 -35.49 39.27 21.39
N LEU A 834 -35.17 38.15 22.03
CA LEU A 834 -33.90 37.42 21.84
C LEU A 834 -33.92 36.39 20.69
N THR A 835 -35.07 36.17 20.04
CA THR A 835 -35.19 35.25 18.89
C THR A 835 -35.16 35.95 17.52
N SER A 836 -34.78 37.23 17.44
CA SER A 836 -34.86 38.01 16.19
C SER A 836 -33.58 38.77 15.78
N LEU A 837 -32.46 38.66 16.50
CA LEU A 837 -31.23 39.40 16.19
C LEU A 837 -29.99 38.52 16.43
N GLU A 838 -29.81 37.48 15.61
CA GLU A 838 -28.48 36.93 15.33
C GLU A 838 -28.07 37.35 13.92
N GLY A 839 -27.57 38.57 13.85
CA GLY A 839 -26.94 39.14 12.66
C GLY A 839 -26.04 40.28 13.11
N THR A 840 -24.76 40.22 12.70
CA THR A 840 -23.75 41.29 12.72
C THR A 840 -23.08 41.66 14.06
N VAL A 841 -21.85 41.14 14.20
CA VAL A 841 -20.57 41.79 14.60
C VAL A 841 -20.62 43.06 15.47
N GLY A 842 -19.95 43.02 16.63
CA GLY A 842 -19.31 44.20 17.22
C GLY A 842 -19.25 44.28 18.75
N TYR A 843 -18.02 44.38 19.30
CA TYR A 843 -17.68 44.97 20.60
C TYR A 843 -17.88 44.16 21.90
N ARG A 844 -16.83 43.43 22.32
CA ARG A 844 -16.51 43.18 23.74
C ARG A 844 -15.32 44.05 24.17
N ARG A 845 -15.63 45.24 24.69
CA ARG A 845 -14.88 45.86 25.79
C ARG A 845 -15.91 46.18 26.87
N THR A 846 -15.45 46.17 28.12
CA THR A 846 -16.15 46.59 29.35
C THR A 846 -17.33 45.74 29.84
N ILE A 847 -17.05 44.56 30.40
CA ILE A 847 -17.68 44.11 31.67
C ILE A 847 -16.61 43.34 32.47
N SER A 848 -15.70 44.08 33.11
CA SER A 848 -14.75 43.55 34.10
C SER A 848 -14.95 44.16 35.50
N ASP A 849 -16.03 44.92 35.75
CA ASP A 849 -16.18 45.70 36.99
C ASP A 849 -17.54 45.56 37.70
N GLN A 850 -18.28 44.47 37.48
CA GLN A 850 -19.54 44.20 38.20
C GLN A 850 -19.60 42.82 38.88
N VAL A 851 -18.46 42.18 39.11
CA VAL A 851 -18.33 41.00 39.99
C VAL A 851 -17.22 41.21 41.04
N ARG A 852 -17.11 42.44 41.56
CA ARG A 852 -16.48 42.73 42.85
C ARG A 852 -17.50 43.36 43.77
#